data_AF-A0A5B9Q8K3-F1
#
_entry.id   AF-A0A5B9Q8K3-F1
#
_cell.length_a   1.000
_cell.length_b   1.000
_cell.length_c   1.000
_cell.angle_alpha   90.00
_cell.angle_beta   90.00
_cell.angle_gamma   90.00
#
_symmetry.space_group_name_H-M   'P 1'
#
loop_
_entity.id
_entity.type
_entity.pdbx_description
1 polymer ?
#
loop_
_entity_poly.entity_id
_entity_poly.type
_entity_poly.pdbx_seq_one_letter_code
_entity_poly.pdbx_strand_id
1 'polypeptide(L)'
;MDQRRIVLFLALSFGVLVLNSMFLAPARNAKKPDEKPGVPAAELAGENDVANPLPEEVVEDPAKEDSDVPADFPVAKDSPLSYLTLGSIDSDSPFRLLCTFTNHGGSLRRVELASSRFRDLHDRGGYLGQLELVVSPKGGLLVQVVGTGTPAAKAGIEVGDRLLSVEDKKGIANLETIQDLHQVLSRRRPESKIQLNCARGDGQPFKADVTLRWRPLEVIRPESENILLRTGDLPEDFPAPPSYQLTMEKIGLEKIAEGEAEIAGLHLLDSNWEIVDSNSESISFRQLIPHQSLEVIKTFRMEPIPPDQQDNINYPGYSLTLDIEIRNLGEQATEVAYRLDGPNGLPIEGWWYARKFGRLWGAAGLRDVVGRYFGGDTAEQSPTTIAKGDGTNFEGGSMAFMGVDAQYFASVLLPLKQSPDEVWLEVVQPILLSPPPKPRSNDGMFANVTCRLISKANVIQPGASLQQSYTIFAGPKRPDLLANYLAVNSPQYSLSDLIYYGWFAPVAKGMLAILHFFYGIVHNYGIAIVLLTVLVRSCMFPISRKQMQSMAKMQQLKPELDKLKEKYKNDTPKQSQAMQELYRKHKINPLAGCLPMFIQLPVFIGLYRSLAVDVELRQAPLFGDAIRWCSNLAAPDMLWNWSKYMPDFINSGEGFFGLGPYLNILPLVTCGLFILQQKLVMPEPANEQAALQQKMMKYMMVFMGLLFYKVAAGLCIYFIASSLWGIAERKLIPAPVAPSLDFATSPESPRSINRSSKNGAATSKQAKRPKKKR
;
A
#
# COMPACT_ATOMS: atom_id res chain seq x y z
N MET A 1 -12.00 -18.05 38.87
CA MET A 1 -11.96 -18.41 37.43
C MET A 1 -10.59 -19.00 37.15
N ASP A 2 -10.52 -20.30 36.84
CA ASP A 2 -9.25 -21.05 36.69
C ASP A 2 -8.31 -20.43 35.66
N GLN A 3 -7.01 -20.44 35.94
CA GLN A 3 -5.96 -20.08 34.99
C GLN A 3 -6.10 -20.86 33.67
N ARG A 4 -6.61 -22.10 33.73
CA ARG A 4 -6.96 -22.87 32.53
C ARG A 4 -8.03 -22.20 31.70
N ARG A 5 -9.03 -21.53 32.27
CA ARG A 5 -10.08 -20.82 31.51
C ARG A 5 -9.62 -19.48 30.95
N ILE A 6 -8.66 -18.79 31.58
CA ILE A 6 -8.09 -17.55 31.04
C ILE A 6 -7.06 -17.88 29.95
N VAL A 7 -6.24 -18.92 30.13
CA VAL A 7 -5.35 -19.43 29.08
C VAL A 7 -6.16 -20.04 27.94
N LEU A 8 -7.25 -20.76 28.23
CA LEU A 8 -8.18 -21.26 27.21
C LEU A 8 -8.95 -20.11 26.56
N PHE A 9 -9.31 -19.04 27.27
CA PHE A 9 -9.95 -17.86 26.69
C PHE A 9 -8.97 -17.05 25.85
N LEU A 10 -7.71 -16.90 26.26
CA LEU A 10 -6.67 -16.26 25.45
C LEU A 10 -6.27 -17.14 24.26
N ALA A 11 -6.20 -18.46 24.43
CA ALA A 11 -5.94 -19.42 23.35
C ALA A 11 -7.16 -19.61 22.43
N LEU A 12 -8.39 -19.46 22.91
CA LEU A 12 -9.61 -19.39 22.11
C LEU A 12 -9.81 -18.01 21.50
N SER A 13 -9.35 -16.92 22.11
CA SER A 13 -9.43 -15.58 21.51
C SER A 13 -8.35 -15.41 20.45
N PHE A 14 -7.14 -15.92 20.71
CA PHE A 14 -6.06 -16.04 19.72
C PHE A 14 -6.43 -17.10 18.68
N GLY A 15 -7.05 -18.20 19.10
CA GLY A 15 -7.59 -19.24 18.24
C GLY A 15 -8.76 -18.78 17.40
N VAL A 16 -9.63 -17.88 17.86
CA VAL A 16 -10.70 -17.24 17.07
C VAL A 16 -10.12 -16.17 16.17
N LEU A 17 -9.09 -15.42 16.59
CA LEU A 17 -8.35 -14.53 15.69
C LEU A 17 -7.65 -15.30 14.55
N VAL A 18 -7.15 -16.51 14.82
CA VAL A 18 -6.49 -17.39 13.84
C VAL A 18 -7.50 -18.25 13.06
N LEU A 19 -8.59 -18.73 13.67
CA LEU A 19 -9.64 -19.51 13.03
C LEU A 19 -10.58 -18.63 12.22
N ASN A 20 -10.80 -17.37 12.58
CA ASN A 20 -11.50 -16.40 11.75
C ASN A 20 -10.65 -15.92 10.56
N SER A 21 -9.33 -16.19 10.59
CA SER A 21 -8.47 -16.13 9.38
C SER A 21 -8.48 -17.43 8.57
N MET A 22 -9.06 -18.52 9.10
CA MET A 22 -9.18 -19.83 8.41
C MET A 22 -10.61 -20.17 7.97
N PHE A 23 -11.65 -19.58 8.56
CA PHE A 23 -13.04 -19.75 8.16
C PHE A 23 -13.46 -18.63 7.20
N LEU A 24 -13.09 -18.83 5.94
CA LEU A 24 -13.79 -18.25 4.80
C LEU A 24 -15.27 -18.64 4.91
N ALA A 25 -16.15 -17.65 5.10
CA ALA A 25 -17.54 -17.82 4.69
C ALA A 25 -17.52 -18.12 3.19
N PRO A 26 -18.22 -19.15 2.70
CA PRO A 26 -18.28 -19.40 1.27
C PRO A 26 -18.87 -18.16 0.60
N ALA A 27 -18.16 -17.65 -0.41
CA ALA A 27 -18.67 -16.64 -1.31
C ALA A 27 -20.06 -17.09 -1.78
N ARG A 28 -21.04 -16.18 -1.70
CA ARG A 28 -22.32 -16.37 -2.38
C ARG A 28 -22.04 -16.37 -3.88
N ASN A 29 -21.74 -17.55 -4.41
CA ASN A 29 -21.55 -17.78 -5.83
C ASN A 29 -22.87 -17.45 -6.55
N ALA A 30 -22.78 -16.60 -7.57
CA ALA A 30 -23.78 -16.59 -8.63
C ALA A 30 -23.88 -18.00 -9.23
N LYS A 31 -25.10 -18.47 -9.49
CA LYS A 31 -25.43 -19.82 -9.98
C LYS A 31 -24.53 -20.23 -11.16
N LYS A 32 -23.76 -21.31 -10.99
CA LYS A 32 -23.17 -22.07 -12.11
C LYS A 32 -24.28 -22.82 -12.88
N PRO A 33 -24.24 -22.88 -14.22
CA PRO A 33 -25.02 -23.86 -14.99
C PRO A 33 -24.41 -25.27 -14.85
N ASP A 34 -25.26 -26.29 -14.85
CA ASP A 34 -24.96 -27.69 -14.50
C ASP A 34 -23.88 -28.37 -15.39
N GLU A 35 -22.89 -28.99 -14.74
CA GLU A 35 -21.92 -29.93 -15.35
C GLU A 35 -22.54 -31.34 -15.51
N LYS A 36 -22.29 -31.98 -16.66
CA LYS A 36 -22.56 -33.41 -16.89
C LYS A 36 -21.40 -34.27 -16.34
N PRO A 37 -21.67 -35.52 -15.88
CA PRO A 37 -20.71 -36.31 -15.12
C PRO A 37 -19.68 -37.04 -15.99
N GLY A 38 -18.51 -37.26 -15.41
CA GLY A 38 -17.28 -37.67 -16.08
C GLY A 38 -17.04 -39.17 -16.25
N VAL A 39 -15.86 -39.49 -16.76
CA VAL A 39 -15.31 -40.86 -16.88
C VAL A 39 -13.97 -40.92 -16.12
N PRO A 40 -13.67 -41.98 -15.36
CA PRO A 40 -12.57 -42.01 -14.41
C PRO A 40 -11.23 -42.40 -15.04
N ALA A 41 -10.15 -41.87 -14.47
CA ALA A 41 -8.77 -42.25 -14.75
C ALA A 41 -8.46 -43.67 -14.24
N ALA A 42 -7.73 -44.44 -15.06
CA ALA A 42 -7.05 -45.66 -14.65
C ALA A 42 -5.60 -45.66 -15.17
N GLU A 43 -4.73 -46.23 -14.34
CA GLU A 43 -3.28 -46.34 -14.40
C GLU A 43 -2.74 -46.95 -15.71
N LEU A 44 -1.51 -46.58 -16.09
CA LEU A 44 -0.34 -47.49 -16.08
C LEU A 44 0.91 -46.79 -16.64
N ALA A 45 2.00 -46.89 -15.89
CA ALA A 45 3.36 -46.63 -16.33
C ALA A 45 3.83 -47.74 -17.30
N GLY A 46 4.63 -47.39 -18.29
CA GLY A 46 5.32 -48.33 -19.17
C GLY A 46 6.18 -47.60 -20.21
N GLU A 47 7.49 -47.77 -20.08
CA GLU A 47 8.56 -47.30 -20.98
C GLU A 47 8.29 -47.59 -22.46
N ASN A 48 8.70 -46.66 -23.33
CA ASN A 48 9.56 -46.97 -24.48
C ASN A 48 10.12 -45.68 -25.11
N ASP A 49 11.44 -45.61 -25.13
CA ASP A 49 12.27 -44.71 -25.93
C ASP A 49 11.93 -44.80 -27.42
N VAL A 50 11.58 -43.68 -28.03
CA VAL A 50 11.91 -43.39 -29.43
C VAL A 50 12.21 -41.89 -29.53
N ALA A 51 13.48 -41.57 -29.78
CA ALA A 51 13.93 -40.24 -30.13
C ALA A 51 13.22 -39.78 -31.41
N ASN A 52 12.53 -38.63 -31.35
CA ASN A 52 12.04 -37.93 -32.53
C ASN A 52 12.91 -36.66 -32.72
N PRO A 53 13.37 -36.36 -33.95
CA PRO A 53 14.31 -35.27 -34.19
C PRO A 53 13.65 -33.91 -34.00
N LEU A 54 14.48 -32.93 -33.63
CA LEU A 54 14.16 -31.50 -33.54
C LEU A 54 13.42 -31.05 -34.83
N PRO A 55 12.39 -30.18 -34.75
CA PRO A 55 11.82 -29.58 -35.94
C PRO A 55 12.88 -28.72 -36.64
N GLU A 56 13.08 -28.96 -37.93
CA GLU A 56 13.85 -28.08 -38.81
C GLU A 56 13.25 -26.67 -38.79
N GLU A 57 14.12 -25.66 -38.79
CA GLU A 57 13.76 -24.26 -39.02
C GLU A 57 12.95 -24.16 -40.31
N VAL A 58 11.67 -23.78 -40.19
CA VAL A 58 10.87 -23.34 -41.33
C VAL A 58 11.43 -21.96 -41.71
N VAL A 59 12.32 -21.94 -42.70
CA VAL A 59 12.66 -20.72 -43.42
C VAL A 59 11.43 -20.34 -44.23
N GLU A 60 10.62 -19.42 -43.71
CA GLU A 60 9.50 -18.84 -44.44
C GLU A 60 10.02 -18.01 -45.61
N ASP A 61 9.45 -18.28 -46.79
CA ASP A 61 9.77 -17.64 -48.07
C ASP A 61 9.02 -16.31 -48.16
N PRO A 62 9.70 -15.14 -48.13
CA PRO A 62 9.05 -13.82 -48.06
C PRO A 62 8.24 -13.47 -49.32
N ALA A 63 8.30 -14.30 -50.38
CA ALA A 63 7.57 -14.08 -51.62
C ALA A 63 6.09 -14.52 -51.59
N LYS A 64 5.60 -15.12 -50.50
CA LYS A 64 4.19 -15.52 -50.36
C LYS A 64 3.30 -14.54 -49.59
N GLU A 65 3.87 -13.56 -48.88
CA GLU A 65 3.11 -12.63 -48.01
C GLU A 65 2.33 -11.54 -48.78
N ASP A 66 2.74 -11.20 -50.01
CA ASP A 66 2.15 -10.07 -50.76
C ASP A 66 0.87 -10.40 -51.56
N SER A 67 0.36 -11.65 -51.53
CA SER A 67 -0.71 -12.07 -52.45
C SER A 67 -2.15 -11.85 -51.98
N ASP A 68 -2.38 -11.61 -50.68
CA ASP A 68 -3.72 -11.47 -50.07
C ASP A 68 -4.02 -10.06 -49.52
N VAL A 69 -3.11 -9.09 -49.67
CA VAL A 69 -3.34 -7.70 -49.25
C VAL A 69 -4.14 -6.97 -50.36
N PRO A 70 -5.28 -6.33 -50.05
CA PRO A 70 -6.02 -5.57 -51.05
C PRO A 70 -5.14 -4.48 -51.69
N ALA A 71 -5.20 -4.33 -53.01
CA ALA A 71 -4.35 -3.39 -53.75
C ALA A 71 -4.52 -1.91 -53.31
N ASP A 72 -5.69 -1.56 -52.76
CA ASP A 72 -6.01 -0.23 -52.27
C ASP A 72 -5.73 -0.06 -50.75
N PHE A 73 -5.14 -1.06 -50.09
CA PHE A 73 -4.84 -1.00 -48.66
C PHE A 73 -3.71 0.00 -48.37
N PRO A 74 -3.81 0.83 -47.31
CA PRO A 74 -2.78 1.80 -46.99
C PRO A 74 -1.41 1.15 -46.74
N VAL A 75 -0.34 1.76 -47.26
CA VAL A 75 1.03 1.31 -46.99
C VAL A 75 1.48 1.82 -45.62
N ALA A 76 1.99 0.93 -44.79
CA ALA A 76 2.57 1.29 -43.50
C ALA A 76 3.80 2.19 -43.69
N LYS A 77 3.86 3.30 -42.96
CA LYS A 77 5.06 4.13 -42.93
C LYS A 77 6.06 3.55 -41.95
N ASP A 78 7.29 3.32 -42.40
CA ASP A 78 8.39 2.99 -41.50
C ASP A 78 8.55 4.10 -40.46
N SER A 79 8.46 3.71 -39.19
CA SER A 79 8.40 4.62 -38.05
C SER A 79 9.49 4.22 -37.05
N PRO A 80 10.60 4.99 -36.95
CA PRO A 80 11.64 4.67 -36.00
C PRO A 80 11.12 4.80 -34.56
N LEU A 81 11.75 4.08 -33.63
CA LEU A 81 11.44 4.18 -32.21
C LEU A 81 11.55 5.65 -31.77
N SER A 82 10.45 6.16 -31.23
CA SER A 82 10.28 7.57 -30.90
C SER A 82 9.52 7.72 -29.60
N TYR A 83 9.87 8.75 -28.84
CA TYR A 83 9.25 9.07 -27.56
C TYR A 83 8.60 10.45 -27.63
N LEU A 84 7.41 10.55 -27.05
CA LEU A 84 6.57 11.76 -27.10
C LEU A 84 6.11 12.11 -25.69
N THR A 85 5.81 13.39 -25.46
CA THR A 85 5.27 13.83 -24.17
C THR A 85 3.99 14.62 -24.30
N LEU A 86 3.09 14.42 -23.33
CA LEU A 86 1.87 15.20 -23.18
C LEU A 86 1.80 15.80 -21.77
N GLY A 87 1.36 17.06 -21.67
CA GLY A 87 1.30 17.80 -20.41
C GLY A 87 2.63 18.44 -20.01
N SER A 88 2.80 18.73 -18.72
CA SER A 88 4.00 19.40 -18.19
C SER A 88 4.24 19.06 -16.73
N ILE A 89 5.51 19.07 -16.33
CA ILE A 89 5.93 18.92 -14.94
C ILE A 89 6.02 20.28 -14.21
N ASP A 90 5.75 21.38 -14.89
CA ASP A 90 5.71 22.70 -14.26
C ASP A 90 4.43 22.85 -13.43
N SER A 91 4.56 23.29 -12.17
CA SER A 91 3.41 23.41 -11.28
C SER A 91 2.44 24.51 -11.71
N ASP A 92 2.94 25.48 -12.47
CA ASP A 92 2.19 26.66 -12.92
C ASP A 92 1.57 26.43 -14.32
N SER A 93 1.74 25.24 -14.89
CA SER A 93 1.13 24.86 -16.16
C SER A 93 -0.34 24.46 -15.95
N PRO A 94 -1.19 24.52 -17.00
CA PRO A 94 -2.56 24.02 -16.94
C PRO A 94 -2.66 22.49 -16.80
N PHE A 95 -1.55 21.76 -16.79
CA PHE A 95 -1.50 20.31 -16.64
C PHE A 95 -0.92 19.90 -15.28
N ARG A 96 -1.48 18.85 -14.68
CA ARG A 96 -0.95 18.24 -13.44
C ARG A 96 -0.09 17.01 -13.67
N LEU A 97 -0.04 16.54 -14.91
CA LEU A 97 0.67 15.35 -15.32
C LEU A 97 1.67 15.72 -16.42
N LEU A 98 2.81 15.04 -16.41
CA LEU A 98 3.66 14.87 -17.58
C LEU A 98 3.65 13.38 -17.93
N CYS A 99 3.11 13.05 -19.09
CA CYS A 99 3.02 11.69 -19.59
C CYS A 99 4.06 11.48 -20.70
N THR A 100 4.82 10.39 -20.62
CA THR A 100 5.78 10.00 -21.66
C THR A 100 5.29 8.75 -22.35
N PHE A 101 5.20 8.81 -23.68
CA PHE A 101 4.73 7.74 -24.55
C PHE A 101 5.87 7.21 -25.40
N THR A 102 5.70 5.99 -25.90
CA THR A 102 6.54 5.40 -26.94
C THR A 102 5.64 4.92 -28.07
N ASN A 103 6.09 5.10 -29.31
CA ASN A 103 5.38 4.55 -30.46
C ASN A 103 5.50 3.02 -30.54
N HIS A 104 6.44 2.40 -29.82
CA HIS A 104 6.49 0.95 -29.65
C HIS A 104 5.23 0.43 -28.94
N GLY A 105 4.40 -0.33 -29.67
CA GLY A 105 3.07 -0.73 -29.21
C GLY A 105 2.09 0.42 -28.92
N GLY A 106 2.39 1.64 -29.40
CA GLY A 106 1.62 2.86 -29.16
C GLY A 106 1.24 3.06 -27.69
N SER A 107 2.22 3.01 -26.78
CA SER A 107 2.01 2.73 -25.36
C SER A 107 2.49 3.84 -24.42
N LEU A 108 2.01 3.82 -23.17
CA LEU A 108 2.37 4.79 -22.14
C LEU A 108 3.50 4.24 -21.27
N ARG A 109 4.61 4.96 -21.18
CA ARG A 109 5.79 4.52 -20.45
C ARG A 109 5.87 5.09 -19.04
N ARG A 110 5.46 6.36 -18.86
CA ARG A 110 5.61 7.08 -17.59
C ARG A 110 4.50 8.10 -17.37
N VAL A 111 4.11 8.28 -16.11
CA VAL A 111 3.25 9.39 -15.66
C VAL A 111 3.86 10.03 -14.44
N GLU A 112 4.33 11.26 -14.60
CA GLU A 112 4.94 12.08 -13.54
C GLU A 112 3.93 13.12 -13.03
N LEU A 113 3.89 13.33 -11.72
CA LEU A 113 3.05 14.37 -11.11
C LEU A 113 3.77 15.72 -11.13
N ALA A 114 3.15 16.75 -11.69
CA ALA A 114 3.68 18.11 -11.72
C ALA A 114 3.81 18.76 -10.33
N SER A 115 3.04 18.25 -9.37
CA SER A 115 2.99 18.78 -8.01
C SER A 115 4.34 18.76 -7.30
N SER A 116 4.78 19.91 -6.80
CA SER A 116 5.96 20.02 -5.92
C SER A 116 5.78 19.32 -4.56
N ARG A 117 4.53 18.97 -4.20
CA ARG A 117 4.17 18.28 -2.96
C ARG A 117 4.50 16.80 -3.00
N PHE A 118 4.39 16.16 -4.17
CA PHE A 118 4.60 14.72 -4.34
C PHE A 118 5.92 14.45 -5.07
N ARG A 119 6.92 14.01 -4.31
CA ARG A 119 8.27 13.72 -4.79
C ARG A 119 8.57 12.23 -4.64
N ASP A 120 9.57 11.72 -5.36
CA ASP A 120 10.09 10.37 -5.10
C ASP A 120 10.63 10.29 -3.65
N LEU A 121 10.43 9.15 -2.99
CA LEU A 121 10.80 8.96 -1.59
C LEU A 121 12.26 8.51 -1.41
N HIS A 122 12.78 7.82 -2.42
CA HIS A 122 14.09 7.16 -2.39
C HIS A 122 15.16 8.03 -3.05
N ASP A 123 14.84 8.60 -4.22
CA ASP A 123 15.74 9.49 -4.94
C ASP A 123 15.65 10.92 -4.39
N ARG A 124 16.75 11.37 -3.78
CA ARG A 124 16.93 12.75 -3.30
C ARG A 124 18.03 13.49 -4.04
N GLY A 125 18.48 12.94 -5.18
CA GLY A 125 19.44 13.60 -6.07
C GLY A 125 18.81 14.75 -6.83
N GLY A 126 19.61 15.45 -7.62
CA GLY A 126 19.10 16.46 -8.54
C GLY A 126 18.47 15.83 -9.77
N TYR A 127 17.26 16.25 -10.12
CA TYR A 127 16.53 15.77 -11.29
C TYR A 127 16.70 16.74 -12.47
N LEU A 128 16.98 16.20 -13.65
CA LEU A 128 17.12 16.93 -14.91
C LEU A 128 15.86 16.88 -15.79
N GLY A 129 15.05 15.83 -15.63
CA GLY A 129 14.04 15.41 -16.60
C GLY A 129 14.31 13.98 -17.05
N GLN A 130 13.25 13.23 -17.40
CA GLN A 130 13.39 11.93 -18.04
C GLN A 130 13.63 12.14 -19.54
N LEU A 131 14.85 11.81 -19.99
CA LEU A 131 15.31 12.12 -21.35
C LEU A 131 15.39 10.91 -22.30
N GLU A 132 15.06 9.71 -21.80
CA GLU A 132 15.20 8.41 -22.49
C GLU A 132 16.54 8.32 -23.24
N LEU A 133 17.65 8.45 -22.51
CA LEU A 133 18.99 8.57 -23.08
C LEU A 133 19.48 7.27 -23.72
N VAL A 134 20.20 7.39 -24.84
CA VAL A 134 20.98 6.29 -25.44
C VAL A 134 22.43 6.72 -25.68
N VAL A 135 23.36 5.77 -25.56
CA VAL A 135 24.78 6.04 -25.83
C VAL A 135 24.95 6.32 -27.32
N SER A 136 25.51 7.48 -27.66
CA SER A 136 25.73 7.87 -29.04
C SER A 136 27.04 7.27 -29.57
N PRO A 137 27.06 6.69 -30.78
CA PRO A 137 28.31 6.27 -31.44
C PRO A 137 29.29 7.42 -31.66
N LYS A 138 28.79 8.66 -31.72
CA LYS A 138 29.60 9.88 -31.86
C LYS A 138 30.12 10.42 -30.52
N GLY A 139 29.95 9.67 -29.42
CA GLY A 139 30.25 10.08 -28.05
C GLY A 139 29.12 10.87 -27.39
N GLY A 140 29.01 10.74 -26.07
CA GLY A 140 27.97 11.36 -25.25
C GLY A 140 26.65 10.57 -25.21
N LEU A 141 25.66 11.14 -24.52
CA LEU A 141 24.32 10.58 -24.36
C LEU A 141 23.33 11.35 -25.23
N LEU A 142 22.71 10.67 -26.19
CA LEU A 142 21.69 11.23 -27.08
C LEU A 142 20.35 11.36 -26.35
N VAL A 143 19.76 12.54 -26.42
CA VAL A 143 18.44 12.88 -25.88
C VAL A 143 17.35 12.44 -26.86
N GLN A 144 16.45 11.56 -26.41
CA GLN A 144 15.34 11.08 -27.25
C GLN A 144 14.01 11.77 -26.92
N VAL A 145 13.88 12.33 -25.73
CA VAL A 145 12.67 13.06 -25.32
C VAL A 145 13.02 14.19 -24.36
N VAL A 146 12.25 15.26 -24.39
CA VAL A 146 12.39 16.37 -23.44
C VAL A 146 10.99 16.77 -22.98
N GLY A 147 10.65 16.46 -21.73
CA GLY A 147 9.34 16.81 -21.18
C GLY A 147 9.19 18.31 -20.87
N THR A 148 8.04 18.88 -21.22
CA THR A 148 7.73 20.30 -20.98
C THR A 148 7.82 20.65 -19.49
N GLY A 149 8.50 21.75 -19.17
CA GLY A 149 8.67 22.23 -17.78
C GLY A 149 9.77 21.53 -16.98
N THR A 150 10.43 20.51 -17.56
CA THR A 150 11.61 19.88 -16.94
C THR A 150 12.80 20.86 -16.90
N PRO A 151 13.77 20.67 -15.99
CA PRO A 151 15.00 21.46 -15.99
C PRO A 151 15.75 21.44 -17.32
N ALA A 152 15.79 20.28 -18.01
CA ALA A 152 16.34 20.16 -19.35
C ALA A 152 15.62 21.08 -20.35
N ALA A 153 14.29 21.05 -20.38
CA ALA A 153 13.49 21.92 -21.25
C ALA A 153 13.75 23.40 -20.95
N LYS A 154 13.74 23.79 -19.66
CA LYS A 154 14.01 25.17 -19.23
C LYS A 154 15.43 25.64 -19.57
N ALA A 155 16.37 24.72 -19.76
CA ALA A 155 17.73 25.01 -20.15
C ALA A 155 17.97 24.99 -21.68
N GLY A 156 16.92 24.79 -22.49
CA GLY A 156 17.00 24.80 -23.95
C GLY A 156 17.64 23.54 -24.56
N ILE A 157 17.55 22.41 -23.84
CA ILE A 157 17.91 21.09 -24.38
C ILE A 157 16.75 20.60 -25.27
N GLU A 158 17.08 20.09 -26.44
CA GLU A 158 16.11 19.63 -27.44
C GLU A 158 16.32 18.15 -27.77
N VAL A 159 15.31 17.51 -28.38
CA VAL A 159 15.43 16.13 -28.88
C VAL A 159 16.50 16.10 -29.98
N GLY A 160 17.39 15.10 -29.92
CA GLY A 160 18.55 14.97 -30.81
C GLY A 160 19.83 15.60 -30.27
N ASP A 161 19.77 16.38 -29.18
CA ASP A 161 20.96 16.90 -28.52
C ASP A 161 21.77 15.78 -27.86
N ARG A 162 23.07 15.97 -27.73
CA ARG A 162 23.98 15.05 -27.04
C ARG A 162 24.55 15.69 -25.78
N LEU A 163 24.41 15.02 -24.65
CA LEU A 163 25.01 15.41 -23.38
C LEU A 163 26.43 14.84 -23.32
N LEU A 164 27.44 15.71 -23.21
CA LEU A 164 28.85 15.29 -23.29
C LEU A 164 29.52 15.26 -21.92
N SER A 165 29.32 16.29 -21.11
CA SER A 165 29.90 16.38 -19.76
C SER A 165 29.13 17.32 -18.85
N VAL A 166 29.32 17.16 -17.55
CA VAL A 166 28.80 18.07 -16.51
C VAL A 166 29.97 18.80 -15.87
N GLU A 167 29.94 20.13 -15.92
CA GLU A 167 30.94 21.00 -15.29
C GLU A 167 30.45 21.44 -13.89
N ASP A 168 31.35 21.35 -12.90
CA ASP A 168 31.09 21.80 -11.54
C ASP A 168 32.32 22.44 -10.88
N LYS A 169 32.15 22.86 -9.62
CA LYS A 169 33.23 23.43 -8.79
C LYS A 169 34.40 22.47 -8.50
N LYS A 170 34.26 21.16 -8.76
CA LYS A 170 35.25 20.10 -8.53
C LYS A 170 35.90 19.61 -9.83
N GLY A 171 35.40 19.98 -11.00
CA GLY A 171 35.95 19.65 -12.31
C GLY A 171 34.89 19.33 -13.36
N ILE A 172 35.33 18.68 -14.44
CA ILE A 172 34.47 18.23 -15.55
C ILE A 172 34.29 16.71 -15.42
N ALA A 173 33.05 16.24 -15.39
CA ALA A 173 32.70 14.82 -15.43
C ALA A 173 32.15 14.46 -16.81
N ASN A 174 32.85 13.60 -17.55
CA ASN A 174 32.40 13.13 -18.86
C ASN A 174 31.23 12.15 -18.73
N LEU A 175 30.33 12.16 -19.72
CA LEU A 175 29.15 11.32 -19.78
C LEU A 175 29.30 10.32 -20.93
N GLU A 176 29.78 9.12 -20.62
CA GLU A 176 29.91 8.03 -21.61
C GLU A 176 28.77 7.02 -21.47
N THR A 177 28.30 6.83 -20.23
CA THR A 177 27.22 5.91 -19.88
C THR A 177 26.08 6.64 -19.16
N ILE A 178 24.90 6.04 -19.17
CA ILE A 178 23.73 6.55 -18.43
C ILE A 178 24.02 6.57 -16.92
N GLN A 179 24.80 5.59 -16.44
CA GLN A 179 25.24 5.47 -15.06
C GLN A 179 26.11 6.66 -14.62
N ASP A 180 26.93 7.22 -15.51
CA ASP A 180 27.75 8.40 -15.20
C ASP A 180 26.86 9.60 -14.84
N LEU A 181 25.84 9.84 -15.66
CA LEU A 181 24.88 10.92 -15.40
C LEU A 181 24.16 10.70 -14.07
N HIS A 182 23.67 9.48 -13.83
CA HIS A 182 23.00 9.13 -12.57
C HIS A 182 23.93 9.32 -11.35
N GLN A 183 25.21 8.96 -11.47
CA GLN A 183 26.19 9.14 -10.40
C GLN A 183 26.48 10.63 -10.14
N VAL A 184 26.55 11.45 -11.19
CA VAL A 184 26.72 12.90 -11.05
C VAL A 184 25.50 13.52 -10.38
N LEU A 185 24.29 13.21 -10.84
CA LEU A 185 23.04 13.77 -10.34
C LEU A 185 22.70 13.34 -8.90
N SER A 186 22.95 12.08 -8.53
CA SER A 186 22.70 11.56 -7.17
C SER A 186 23.54 12.23 -6.08
N ARG A 187 24.69 12.82 -6.44
CA ARG A 187 25.56 13.57 -5.52
C ARG A 187 25.15 15.04 -5.39
N ARG A 188 24.23 15.53 -6.22
CA ARG A 188 23.77 16.92 -6.23
C ARG A 188 22.54 17.07 -5.36
N ARG A 189 22.46 18.23 -4.70
CA ARG A 189 21.23 18.64 -4.06
C ARG A 189 20.24 19.09 -5.13
N PRO A 190 18.94 18.81 -4.97
CA PRO A 190 17.89 19.52 -5.67
C PRO A 190 18.11 21.03 -5.59
N GLU A 191 17.66 21.78 -6.60
CA GLU A 191 17.80 23.25 -6.72
C GLU A 191 19.24 23.75 -6.93
N SER A 192 20.24 22.87 -6.95
CA SER A 192 21.60 23.26 -7.31
C SER A 192 21.72 23.53 -8.82
N LYS A 193 22.58 24.50 -9.16
CA LYS A 193 22.92 24.81 -10.54
C LYS A 193 24.09 23.95 -11.02
N ILE A 194 23.97 23.42 -12.23
CA ILE A 194 25.03 22.72 -12.95
C ILE A 194 25.14 23.32 -14.36
N GLN A 195 26.31 23.17 -14.98
CA GLN A 195 26.49 23.52 -16.39
C GLN A 195 26.71 22.23 -17.18
N LEU A 196 25.86 22.00 -18.18
CA LEU A 196 25.98 20.88 -19.10
C LEU A 196 26.72 21.34 -20.35
N ASN A 197 27.73 20.59 -20.76
CA ASN A 197 28.33 20.72 -22.08
C ASN A 197 27.59 19.79 -23.03
N CYS A 198 26.97 20.37 -24.04
CA CYS A 198 26.10 19.69 -24.98
C CYS A 198 26.59 19.90 -26.42
N ALA A 199 26.17 19.03 -27.32
CA ALA A 199 26.24 19.27 -28.75
C ALA A 199 24.84 19.20 -29.34
N ARG A 200 24.46 20.20 -30.13
CA ARG A 200 23.19 20.23 -30.85
C ARG A 200 23.14 19.08 -31.87
N GLY A 201 21.95 18.74 -32.38
CA GLY A 201 21.79 17.68 -33.40
C GLY A 201 22.68 17.84 -34.64
N ASP A 202 23.06 19.07 -35.01
CA ASP A 202 23.99 19.38 -36.10
C ASP A 202 25.49 19.26 -35.72
N GLY A 203 25.77 18.98 -34.44
CA GLY A 203 27.10 18.84 -33.87
C GLY A 203 27.68 20.11 -33.24
N GLN A 204 26.99 21.25 -33.30
CA GLN A 204 27.50 22.50 -32.70
C GLN A 204 27.53 22.42 -31.17
N PRO A 205 28.69 22.68 -30.53
CA PRO A 205 28.78 22.65 -29.08
C PRO A 205 28.08 23.87 -28.46
N PHE A 206 27.36 23.64 -27.37
CA PHE A 206 26.77 24.70 -26.55
C PHE A 206 26.82 24.33 -25.06
N LYS A 207 26.67 25.34 -24.21
CA LYS A 207 26.60 25.18 -22.76
C LYS A 207 25.18 25.47 -22.29
N ALA A 208 24.63 24.59 -21.46
CA ALA A 208 23.31 24.75 -20.87
C ALA A 208 23.42 24.90 -19.35
N ASP A 209 23.02 26.05 -18.83
CA ASP A 209 22.95 26.30 -17.39
C ASP A 209 21.63 25.75 -16.83
N VAL A 210 21.72 24.70 -16.03
CA VAL A 210 20.54 23.99 -15.53
C VAL A 210 20.38 24.17 -14.03
N THR A 211 19.17 24.52 -13.61
CA THR A 211 18.78 24.47 -12.19
C THR A 211 18.03 23.17 -11.94
N LEU A 212 18.66 22.23 -11.24
CA LEU A 212 18.08 20.92 -10.94
C LEU A 212 16.84 21.06 -10.05
N ARG A 213 15.94 20.08 -10.07
CA ARG A 213 14.78 20.03 -9.16
C ARG A 213 14.74 18.74 -8.35
N TRP A 214 13.76 18.63 -7.47
CA TRP A 214 13.41 17.35 -6.85
C TRP A 214 12.81 16.41 -7.89
N ARG A 215 13.19 15.13 -7.86
CA ARG A 215 12.53 14.13 -8.71
C ARG A 215 11.04 14.05 -8.37
N PRO A 216 10.15 14.28 -9.33
CA PRO A 216 8.71 14.20 -9.09
C PRO A 216 8.32 12.76 -8.74
N LEU A 217 7.16 12.60 -8.11
CA LEU A 217 6.60 11.27 -7.99
C LEU A 217 6.10 10.79 -9.36
N GLU A 218 6.40 9.53 -9.65
CA GLU A 218 5.97 8.84 -10.85
C GLU A 218 4.93 7.79 -10.47
N VAL A 219 3.69 7.98 -10.91
CA VAL A 219 2.57 7.05 -10.63
C VAL A 219 2.69 5.82 -11.52
N ILE A 220 3.16 5.98 -12.75
CA ILE A 220 3.51 4.91 -13.68
C ILE A 220 4.97 5.10 -14.05
N ARG A 221 5.77 4.03 -13.94
CA ARG A 221 7.18 4.00 -14.36
C ARG A 221 7.58 2.59 -14.78
N PRO A 222 8.69 2.41 -15.51
CA PRO A 222 9.23 1.09 -15.78
C PRO A 222 9.47 0.29 -14.50
N GLU A 223 8.98 -0.94 -14.44
CA GLU A 223 9.07 -1.76 -13.22
C GLU A 223 10.52 -2.09 -12.84
N SER A 224 11.43 -2.10 -13.81
CA SER A 224 12.87 -2.27 -13.56
C SER A 224 13.40 -1.27 -12.54
N GLU A 225 12.88 -0.04 -12.51
CA GLU A 225 13.28 0.97 -11.52
C GLU A 225 12.81 0.61 -10.10
N ASN A 226 11.61 0.02 -9.95
CA ASN A 226 11.13 -0.46 -8.64
C ASN A 226 11.98 -1.63 -8.12
N ILE A 227 12.38 -2.54 -9.02
CA ILE A 227 13.22 -3.69 -8.66
C ILE A 227 14.62 -3.24 -8.28
N LEU A 228 15.28 -2.41 -9.10
CA LEU A 228 16.60 -1.86 -8.80
C LEU A 228 16.65 -1.12 -7.46
N LEU A 229 15.57 -0.39 -7.10
CA LEU A 229 15.47 0.28 -5.80
C LEU A 229 15.48 -0.69 -4.61
N ARG A 230 15.03 -1.94 -4.80
CA ARG A 230 14.94 -2.97 -3.75
C ARG A 230 16.17 -3.88 -3.73
N THR A 231 16.56 -4.41 -4.89
CA THR A 231 17.56 -5.47 -5.00
C THR A 231 18.93 -4.97 -5.45
N GLY A 232 19.02 -3.77 -6.04
CA GLY A 232 20.25 -3.25 -6.65
C GLY A 232 20.55 -3.85 -8.03
N ASP A 233 20.05 -5.05 -8.30
CA ASP A 233 20.26 -5.79 -9.55
C ASP A 233 18.92 -6.20 -10.19
N LEU A 234 18.91 -6.35 -11.53
CA LEU A 234 17.79 -6.88 -12.29
C LEU A 234 18.00 -8.37 -12.58
N PRO A 235 16.93 -9.20 -12.56
CA PRO A 235 16.99 -10.56 -13.09
C PRO A 235 17.41 -10.58 -14.58
N GLU A 236 18.05 -11.67 -15.01
CA GLU A 236 18.26 -11.94 -16.44
C GLU A 236 16.89 -12.00 -17.15
N ASP A 237 16.79 -11.38 -18.32
CA ASP A 237 15.57 -11.27 -19.15
C ASP A 237 14.34 -10.71 -18.42
N PHE A 238 14.54 -9.68 -17.58
CA PHE A 238 13.45 -9.04 -16.85
C PHE A 238 12.43 -8.35 -17.79
N PRO A 239 11.15 -8.80 -17.83
CA PRO A 239 10.14 -8.18 -18.65
C PRO A 239 9.78 -6.79 -18.09
N ALA A 240 9.87 -5.77 -18.94
CA ALA A 240 9.50 -4.40 -18.59
C ALA A 240 8.51 -3.80 -19.61
N PRO A 241 7.33 -4.44 -19.83
CA PRO A 241 6.36 -3.93 -20.79
C PRO A 241 5.86 -2.53 -20.39
N PRO A 242 5.60 -1.64 -21.33
CA PRO A 242 4.94 -0.36 -21.05
C PRO A 242 3.47 -0.57 -20.64
N SER A 243 2.83 0.49 -20.14
CA SER A 243 1.42 0.46 -19.76
C SER A 243 0.50 0.61 -20.98
N TYR A 244 -0.71 0.07 -20.87
CA TYR A 244 -1.75 0.22 -21.90
C TYR A 244 -1.37 -0.35 -23.27
N GLN A 245 -0.62 -1.44 -23.32
CA GLN A 245 -0.41 -2.19 -24.55
C GLN A 245 -1.71 -2.84 -25.02
N LEU A 246 -1.91 -2.89 -26.34
CA LEU A 246 -3.11 -3.43 -26.97
C LEU A 246 -2.73 -4.48 -28.01
N THR A 247 -3.46 -5.58 -28.01
CA THR A 247 -3.42 -6.63 -29.05
C THR A 247 -4.83 -7.13 -29.35
N MET A 248 -5.01 -7.98 -30.36
CA MET A 248 -6.31 -8.52 -30.74
C MET A 248 -6.55 -9.87 -30.07
N GLU A 249 -7.60 -9.98 -29.26
CA GLU A 249 -8.08 -11.26 -28.71
C GLU A 249 -8.57 -12.18 -29.83
N LYS A 250 -9.31 -11.60 -30.79
CA LYS A 250 -10.00 -12.32 -31.85
C LYS A 250 -10.10 -11.45 -33.11
N ILE A 251 -9.90 -12.06 -34.27
CA ILE A 251 -10.20 -11.49 -35.58
C ILE A 251 -10.85 -12.57 -36.45
N GLY A 252 -12.15 -12.47 -36.73
CA GLY A 252 -12.89 -13.48 -37.47
C GLY A 252 -12.83 -14.86 -36.79
N LEU A 253 -12.15 -15.81 -37.42
CA LEU A 253 -11.93 -17.16 -36.86
C LEU A 253 -10.60 -17.28 -36.09
N GLU A 254 -9.69 -16.34 -36.25
CA GLU A 254 -8.41 -16.31 -35.56
C GLU A 254 -8.61 -15.83 -34.12
N LYS A 255 -7.96 -16.51 -33.18
CA LYS A 255 -7.98 -16.18 -31.75
C LYS A 255 -6.57 -16.40 -31.20
N ILE A 256 -6.19 -15.61 -30.18
CA ILE A 256 -4.93 -15.84 -29.47
C ILE A 256 -4.89 -17.28 -28.95
N ALA A 257 -3.82 -18.00 -29.29
CA ALA A 257 -3.58 -19.36 -28.81
C ALA A 257 -3.27 -19.37 -27.30
N GLU A 258 -3.53 -20.49 -26.65
CA GLU A 258 -3.28 -20.62 -25.20
C GLU A 258 -1.78 -20.47 -24.90
N GLY A 259 -1.44 -19.56 -23.96
CA GLY A 259 -0.05 -19.25 -23.61
C GLY A 259 0.60 -18.16 -24.45
N GLU A 260 0.03 -17.81 -25.60
CA GLU A 260 0.57 -16.77 -26.47
C GLU A 260 0.14 -15.36 -26.04
N ALA A 261 1.01 -14.39 -26.30
CA ALA A 261 0.75 -12.98 -26.00
C ALA A 261 -0.18 -12.31 -27.02
N GLU A 262 -0.12 -12.76 -28.28
CA GLU A 262 -0.75 -12.15 -29.45
C GLU A 262 -1.06 -13.20 -30.53
N ILE A 263 -1.98 -12.90 -31.46
CA ILE A 263 -2.22 -13.72 -32.66
C ILE A 263 -0.99 -13.64 -33.56
N ALA A 264 -0.51 -14.79 -34.03
CA ALA A 264 0.69 -14.89 -34.86
C ALA A 264 0.64 -13.92 -36.06
N GLY A 265 1.74 -13.19 -36.29
CA GLY A 265 1.89 -12.26 -37.42
C GLY A 265 1.30 -10.86 -37.22
N LEU A 266 0.60 -10.55 -36.13
CA LEU A 266 0.02 -9.21 -35.92
C LEU A 266 1.05 -8.13 -35.51
N HIS A 267 2.06 -8.52 -34.73
CA HIS A 267 3.12 -7.66 -34.22
C HIS A 267 2.63 -6.33 -33.60
N LEU A 268 1.49 -6.30 -32.89
CA LEU A 268 0.99 -5.05 -32.28
C LEU A 268 1.78 -4.70 -31.01
N LEU A 269 2.37 -5.69 -30.35
CA LEU A 269 3.08 -5.50 -29.07
C LEU A 269 4.54 -5.09 -29.23
N ASP A 270 5.19 -5.50 -30.32
CA ASP A 270 6.65 -5.42 -30.57
C ASP A 270 7.02 -4.50 -31.75
N SER A 271 6.06 -4.08 -32.58
CA SER A 271 6.33 -3.11 -33.66
C SER A 271 6.24 -1.66 -33.18
N ASN A 272 6.85 -0.77 -33.98
CA ASN A 272 6.73 0.67 -33.82
C ASN A 272 5.52 1.16 -34.63
N TRP A 273 4.52 1.70 -33.94
CA TRP A 273 3.32 2.24 -34.57
C TRP A 273 3.61 3.58 -35.24
N GLU A 274 2.85 3.91 -36.27
CA GLU A 274 2.92 5.21 -36.93
C GLU A 274 2.37 6.31 -36.02
N ILE A 275 3.09 7.42 -35.91
CA ILE A 275 2.62 8.61 -35.21
C ILE A 275 1.80 9.43 -36.21
N VAL A 276 0.47 9.40 -36.07
CA VAL A 276 -0.46 10.06 -37.01
C VAL A 276 -0.66 11.53 -36.67
N ASP A 277 -0.76 11.83 -35.38
CA ASP A 277 -0.94 13.18 -34.88
C ASP A 277 -0.22 13.34 -33.53
N SER A 278 0.36 14.51 -33.31
CA SER A 278 1.00 14.86 -32.05
C SER A 278 0.96 16.38 -31.87
N ASN A 279 0.17 16.83 -30.90
CA ASN A 279 0.06 18.23 -30.52
C ASN A 279 0.11 18.37 -28.99
N SER A 280 -0.18 19.56 -28.46
CA SER A 280 -0.10 19.84 -27.02
C SER A 280 -1.18 19.15 -26.17
N GLU A 281 -2.24 18.64 -26.78
CA GLU A 281 -3.42 18.06 -26.11
C GLU A 281 -3.68 16.61 -26.50
N SER A 282 -3.17 16.15 -27.65
CA SER A 282 -3.35 14.77 -28.11
C SER A 282 -2.13 14.17 -28.80
N ILE A 283 -1.99 12.84 -28.65
CA ILE A 283 -1.05 12.00 -29.39
C ILE A 283 -1.82 10.81 -29.94
N SER A 284 -1.69 10.53 -31.23
CA SER A 284 -2.35 9.41 -31.91
C SER A 284 -1.34 8.47 -32.56
N PHE A 285 -1.45 7.18 -32.22
CA PHE A 285 -0.70 6.10 -32.83
C PHE A 285 -1.61 5.27 -33.73
N ARG A 286 -1.12 4.84 -34.88
CA ARG A 286 -1.82 3.95 -35.79
C ARG A 286 -0.97 2.73 -36.09
N GLN A 287 -1.63 1.58 -36.13
CA GLN A 287 -1.06 0.37 -36.68
C GLN A 287 -2.01 -0.26 -37.68
N LEU A 288 -1.45 -0.65 -38.82
CA LEU A 288 -2.18 -1.31 -39.89
C LEU A 288 -2.02 -2.83 -39.76
N ILE A 289 -3.08 -3.56 -40.08
CA ILE A 289 -3.11 -5.03 -40.07
C ILE A 289 -3.54 -5.47 -41.49
N PRO A 290 -2.59 -5.56 -42.43
CA PRO A 290 -2.88 -5.71 -43.86
C PRO A 290 -3.64 -6.99 -44.20
N HIS A 291 -3.21 -8.14 -43.66
CA HIS A 291 -3.82 -9.44 -43.97
C HIS A 291 -5.29 -9.53 -43.56
N GLN A 292 -5.68 -8.87 -42.47
CA GLN A 292 -7.05 -8.84 -41.99
C GLN A 292 -7.82 -7.58 -42.44
N SER A 293 -7.21 -6.71 -43.25
CA SER A 293 -7.79 -5.44 -43.71
C SER A 293 -8.31 -4.55 -42.58
N LEU A 294 -7.59 -4.49 -41.46
CA LEU A 294 -7.95 -3.66 -40.31
C LEU A 294 -6.94 -2.55 -40.07
N GLU A 295 -7.39 -1.45 -39.45
CA GLU A 295 -6.49 -0.49 -38.81
C GLU A 295 -6.89 -0.29 -37.34
N VAL A 296 -5.88 -0.13 -36.49
CA VAL A 296 -6.03 0.13 -35.07
C VAL A 296 -5.41 1.49 -34.76
N ILE A 297 -6.19 2.37 -34.13
CA ILE A 297 -5.78 3.71 -33.76
C ILE A 297 -5.96 3.86 -32.25
N LYS A 298 -4.90 4.36 -31.59
CA LYS A 298 -4.92 4.74 -30.18
C LYS A 298 -4.64 6.22 -30.06
N THR A 299 -5.59 6.95 -29.50
CA THR A 299 -5.43 8.39 -29.24
C THR A 299 -5.44 8.64 -27.75
N PHE A 300 -4.39 9.28 -27.25
CA PHE A 300 -4.31 9.76 -25.88
C PHE A 300 -4.57 11.26 -25.86
N ARG A 301 -5.49 11.72 -25.01
CA ARG A 301 -5.88 13.13 -24.86
C ARG A 301 -5.75 13.61 -23.43
N MET A 302 -5.35 14.87 -23.26
CA MET A 302 -5.26 15.53 -21.96
C MET A 302 -5.85 16.92 -22.06
N GLU A 303 -6.83 17.20 -21.20
CA GLU A 303 -7.49 18.50 -21.17
C GLU A 303 -6.76 19.48 -20.25
N PRO A 304 -6.52 20.73 -20.69
CA PRO A 304 -5.94 21.75 -19.82
C PRO A 304 -6.92 22.17 -18.73
N ILE A 305 -6.41 22.40 -17.52
CA ILE A 305 -7.19 22.89 -16.40
C ILE A 305 -7.57 24.36 -16.65
N PRO A 306 -8.85 24.74 -16.52
CA PRO A 306 -9.30 26.12 -16.62
C PRO A 306 -8.52 27.05 -15.69
N PRO A 307 -8.12 28.26 -16.12
CA PRO A 307 -7.32 29.18 -15.32
C PRO A 307 -7.88 29.48 -13.92
N ASP A 308 -9.21 29.53 -13.77
CA ASP A 308 -9.90 29.76 -12.50
C ASP A 308 -9.87 28.54 -11.54
N GLN A 309 -9.51 27.36 -12.05
CA GLN A 309 -9.46 26.10 -11.29
C GLN A 309 -8.05 25.58 -11.04
N GLN A 310 -6.98 26.24 -11.54
CA GLN A 310 -5.61 25.74 -11.41
C GLN A 310 -5.19 25.55 -9.94
N ASP A 311 -5.58 26.49 -9.06
CA ASP A 311 -5.34 26.45 -7.62
C ASP A 311 -6.22 25.43 -6.87
N ASN A 312 -7.32 24.97 -7.48
CA ASN A 312 -8.22 24.01 -6.86
C ASN A 312 -7.60 22.61 -6.89
N ILE A 313 -6.84 22.26 -5.87
CA ILE A 313 -6.19 20.95 -5.68
C ILE A 313 -7.13 19.73 -5.86
N ASN A 314 -8.46 19.88 -5.74
CA ASN A 314 -9.44 18.82 -5.97
C ASN A 314 -9.99 18.75 -7.41
N TYR A 315 -9.65 19.70 -8.29
CA TYR A 315 -10.06 19.66 -9.69
C TYR A 315 -9.55 18.38 -10.39
N PRO A 316 -10.38 17.70 -11.22
CA PRO A 316 -10.04 16.44 -11.88
C PRO A 316 -9.02 16.64 -13.03
N GLY A 317 -7.79 16.99 -12.69
CA GLY A 317 -6.68 17.16 -13.66
C GLY A 317 -5.63 16.04 -13.64
N TYR A 318 -5.88 14.94 -12.92
CA TYR A 318 -4.97 13.78 -12.80
C TYR A 318 -5.38 12.64 -13.73
N SER A 319 -5.83 12.98 -14.94
CA SER A 319 -6.35 12.00 -15.89
C SER A 319 -5.99 12.31 -17.32
N LEU A 320 -5.99 11.27 -18.15
CA LEU A 320 -5.93 11.33 -19.61
C LEU A 320 -7.04 10.43 -20.18
N THR A 321 -7.52 10.74 -21.37
CA THR A 321 -8.47 9.90 -22.11
C THR A 321 -7.70 9.04 -23.09
N LEU A 322 -7.96 7.74 -23.11
CA LEU A 322 -7.49 6.79 -24.11
C LEU A 322 -8.68 6.39 -24.99
N ASP A 323 -8.61 6.74 -26.26
CA ASP A 323 -9.55 6.31 -27.29
C ASP A 323 -8.93 5.16 -28.09
N ILE A 324 -9.66 4.07 -28.19
CA ILE A 324 -9.32 2.91 -29.02
C ILE A 324 -10.32 2.89 -30.16
N GLU A 325 -9.80 2.92 -31.38
CA GLU A 325 -10.57 2.81 -32.60
C GLU A 325 -10.04 1.66 -33.46
N ILE A 326 -10.92 0.75 -33.83
CA ILE A 326 -10.60 -0.36 -34.74
C ILE A 326 -11.49 -0.17 -35.97
N ARG A 327 -10.90 0.08 -37.14
CA ARG A 327 -11.66 0.27 -38.38
C ARG A 327 -11.50 -0.92 -39.30
N ASN A 328 -12.59 -1.27 -39.96
CA ASN A 328 -12.60 -2.28 -41.00
C ASN A 328 -12.45 -1.61 -42.37
N LEU A 329 -11.29 -1.80 -42.99
CA LEU A 329 -10.96 -1.27 -44.31
C LEU A 329 -11.26 -2.28 -45.43
N GLY A 330 -11.68 -3.49 -45.09
CA GLY A 330 -12.05 -4.53 -46.04
C GLY A 330 -13.49 -4.43 -46.53
N GLU A 331 -13.86 -5.35 -47.42
CA GLU A 331 -15.20 -5.42 -48.04
C GLU A 331 -16.19 -6.31 -47.27
N GLN A 332 -15.73 -7.08 -46.29
CA GLN A 332 -16.55 -8.03 -45.52
C GLN A 332 -16.67 -7.60 -44.05
N ALA A 333 -17.78 -7.96 -43.41
CA ALA A 333 -17.95 -7.72 -41.99
C ALA A 333 -17.02 -8.63 -41.18
N THR A 334 -16.27 -8.05 -40.24
CA THR A 334 -15.26 -8.77 -39.46
C THR A 334 -15.61 -8.68 -37.98
N GLU A 335 -15.67 -9.83 -37.31
CA GLU A 335 -15.83 -9.87 -35.86
C GLU A 335 -14.48 -9.69 -35.17
N VAL A 336 -14.39 -8.75 -34.23
CA VAL A 336 -13.15 -8.47 -33.51
C VAL A 336 -13.35 -8.38 -32.00
N ALA A 337 -12.32 -8.75 -31.26
CA ALA A 337 -12.16 -8.45 -29.84
C ALA A 337 -10.70 -8.08 -29.57
N TYR A 338 -10.44 -7.23 -28.58
CA TYR A 338 -9.10 -6.82 -28.20
C TYR A 338 -8.76 -7.16 -26.75
N ARG A 339 -7.45 -7.26 -26.47
CA ARG A 339 -6.87 -7.24 -25.12
C ARG A 339 -6.19 -5.90 -24.88
N LEU A 340 -6.44 -5.31 -23.72
CA LEU A 340 -5.77 -4.10 -23.25
C LEU A 340 -5.20 -4.34 -21.85
N ASP A 341 -3.88 -4.22 -21.71
CA ASP A 341 -3.24 -4.30 -20.39
C ASP A 341 -3.35 -2.96 -19.65
N GLY A 342 -3.41 -3.02 -18.32
CA GLY A 342 -3.60 -1.85 -17.48
C GLY A 342 -2.31 -1.06 -17.21
N PRO A 343 -2.29 -0.26 -16.12
CA PRO A 343 -1.10 0.46 -15.71
C PRO A 343 -0.04 -0.49 -15.16
N ASN A 344 1.23 -0.13 -15.37
CA ASN A 344 2.39 -0.88 -14.92
C ASN A 344 3.30 -0.04 -14.01
N GLY A 345 3.94 -0.70 -13.05
CA GLY A 345 5.07 -0.16 -12.30
C GLY A 345 4.74 0.95 -11.31
N LEU A 346 3.55 0.88 -10.70
CA LEU A 346 3.17 1.81 -9.63
C LEU A 346 4.23 1.85 -8.50
N PRO A 347 4.38 2.99 -7.80
CA PRO A 347 5.37 3.13 -6.75
C PRO A 347 5.02 2.27 -5.54
N ILE A 348 6.05 1.62 -4.98
CA ILE A 348 5.95 0.79 -3.77
C ILE A 348 6.01 1.59 -2.45
N GLU A 349 6.11 2.93 -2.54
CA GLU A 349 6.27 3.94 -1.46
C GLU A 349 7.52 3.79 -0.57
N GLY A 350 7.70 2.62 0.02
CA GLY A 350 8.76 2.37 0.99
C GLY A 350 9.03 0.89 1.15
N TRP A 351 9.93 0.35 0.33
CA TRP A 351 10.16 -1.10 0.21
C TRP A 351 10.37 -1.86 1.53
N TRP A 352 10.95 -1.23 2.57
CA TRP A 352 11.29 -1.89 3.85
C TRP A 352 10.25 -1.69 4.98
N TYR A 353 9.27 -0.80 4.81
CA TYR A 353 8.29 -0.45 5.85
C TYR A 353 6.85 -0.32 5.39
N ALA A 354 6.62 -0.08 4.09
CA ALA A 354 5.30 0.15 3.55
C ALA A 354 4.41 -1.06 3.80
N ARG A 355 3.19 -0.78 4.24
CA ARG A 355 2.12 -1.76 4.41
C ARG A 355 0.83 -1.08 4.01
N LYS A 356 0.19 -1.64 3.00
CA LYS A 356 -1.15 -1.24 2.62
C LYS A 356 -2.16 -2.02 3.46
N PHE A 357 -3.28 -1.40 3.79
CA PHE A 357 -4.40 -2.10 4.38
C PHE A 357 -5.47 -2.37 3.33
N GLY A 358 -5.71 -3.65 3.05
CA GLY A 358 -6.79 -4.07 2.18
C GLY A 358 -8.15 -4.08 2.88
N ARG A 359 -9.20 -4.31 2.09
CA ARG A 359 -10.58 -4.51 2.57
C ARG A 359 -10.77 -5.79 3.36
N LEU A 360 -10.03 -6.83 3.01
CA LEU A 360 -10.07 -8.15 3.66
C LEU A 360 -9.11 -8.19 4.86
N TRP A 361 -9.45 -8.98 5.88
CA TRP A 361 -8.62 -9.15 7.09
C TRP A 361 -7.26 -9.84 6.83
N GLY A 362 -7.00 -10.28 5.60
CA GLY A 362 -5.71 -10.79 5.10
C GLY A 362 -5.46 -10.39 3.64
N ALA A 363 -4.18 -10.40 3.26
CA ALA A 363 -3.63 -10.17 1.91
C ALA A 363 -3.90 -8.77 1.30
N ALA A 364 -3.09 -7.78 1.69
CA ALA A 364 -2.86 -6.59 0.89
C ALA A 364 -1.39 -6.57 0.46
N GLY A 365 -1.14 -6.43 -0.84
CA GLY A 365 0.17 -6.14 -1.37
C GLY A 365 0.50 -4.66 -1.28
N LEU A 366 1.67 -4.28 -1.77
CA LEU A 366 1.97 -2.86 -1.95
C LEU A 366 1.15 -2.23 -3.09
N ARG A 367 0.68 -3.07 -4.01
CA ARG A 367 -0.08 -2.72 -5.21
C ARG A 367 -1.12 -3.82 -5.42
N ASP A 368 -2.41 -3.52 -5.35
CA ASP A 368 -3.46 -4.52 -5.55
C ASP A 368 -4.19 -4.25 -6.85
N VAL A 369 -4.65 -5.30 -7.54
CA VAL A 369 -5.60 -5.14 -8.64
C VAL A 369 -6.96 -4.82 -8.02
N VAL A 370 -7.57 -3.73 -8.45
CA VAL A 370 -8.86 -3.24 -7.95
C VAL A 370 -9.88 -3.18 -9.08
N GLY A 371 -11.14 -3.50 -8.79
CA GLY A 371 -12.22 -3.38 -9.74
C GLY A 371 -13.57 -3.21 -9.06
N ARG A 372 -14.49 -2.51 -9.72
CA ARG A 372 -15.87 -2.33 -9.24
C ARG A 372 -16.86 -2.51 -10.39
N TYR A 373 -17.89 -3.32 -10.16
CA TYR A 373 -19.04 -3.45 -11.03
C TYR A 373 -20.12 -2.41 -10.72
N PHE A 374 -20.94 -2.09 -11.72
CA PHE A 374 -22.25 -1.52 -11.44
C PHE A 374 -23.11 -2.53 -10.66
N GLY A 375 -23.72 -2.09 -9.56
CA GLY A 375 -24.52 -2.92 -8.66
C GLY A 375 -23.73 -3.81 -7.68
N GLY A 376 -22.39 -3.79 -7.74
CA GLY A 376 -21.51 -4.60 -6.88
C GLY A 376 -20.61 -3.77 -5.97
N ASP A 377 -20.00 -4.44 -5.00
CA ASP A 377 -18.96 -3.85 -4.14
C ASP A 377 -17.61 -3.77 -4.86
N THR A 378 -16.75 -2.85 -4.41
CA THR A 378 -15.35 -2.80 -4.86
C THR A 378 -14.60 -4.03 -4.37
N ALA A 379 -14.00 -4.78 -5.29
CA ALA A 379 -13.14 -5.91 -5.00
C ALA A 379 -11.66 -5.56 -5.22
N GLU A 380 -10.79 -6.13 -4.39
CA GLU A 380 -9.34 -5.93 -4.41
C GLU A 380 -8.67 -7.30 -4.34
N GLN A 381 -7.61 -7.49 -5.12
CA GLN A 381 -6.85 -8.74 -5.19
C GLN A 381 -5.36 -8.47 -5.05
N SER A 382 -4.74 -9.14 -4.07
CA SER A 382 -3.33 -8.93 -3.76
C SER A 382 -2.39 -9.58 -4.77
N PRO A 383 -1.17 -9.06 -4.96
CA PRO A 383 -0.15 -9.71 -5.77
C PRO A 383 0.20 -11.10 -5.29
N THR A 384 0.15 -11.33 -3.97
CA THR A 384 0.42 -12.66 -3.41
C THR A 384 -0.66 -13.67 -3.78
N THR A 385 -1.93 -13.23 -3.88
CA THR A 385 -3.04 -14.07 -4.35
C THR A 385 -2.89 -14.40 -5.83
N ILE A 386 -2.63 -13.37 -6.65
CA ILE A 386 -2.45 -13.49 -8.09
C ILE A 386 -1.25 -14.38 -8.42
N ALA A 387 -0.11 -14.16 -7.77
CA ALA A 387 1.11 -14.94 -7.95
C ALA A 387 0.99 -16.43 -7.57
N LYS A 388 0.00 -16.79 -6.74
CA LYS A 388 -0.28 -18.20 -6.39
C LYS A 388 -1.22 -18.88 -7.38
N GLY A 389 -1.79 -18.14 -8.34
CA GLY A 389 -2.86 -18.62 -9.21
C GLY A 389 -4.25 -18.61 -8.56
N ASP A 390 -4.39 -18.04 -7.36
CA ASP A 390 -5.67 -17.93 -6.65
C ASP A 390 -6.47 -16.66 -7.04
N GLY A 391 -5.98 -15.90 -8.02
CA GLY A 391 -6.64 -14.70 -8.53
C GLY A 391 -7.96 -15.04 -9.24
N THR A 392 -8.99 -14.24 -9.00
CA THR A 392 -10.32 -14.42 -9.62
C THR A 392 -10.54 -13.42 -10.73
N ASN A 393 -11.00 -13.89 -11.89
CA ASN A 393 -11.41 -12.99 -12.96
C ASN A 393 -12.63 -12.16 -12.57
N PHE A 394 -12.69 -10.96 -13.12
CA PHE A 394 -13.89 -10.15 -13.12
C PHE A 394 -14.70 -10.48 -14.39
N GLU A 395 -15.69 -11.37 -14.27
CA GLU A 395 -16.59 -11.79 -15.36
C GLU A 395 -18.06 -11.38 -15.15
N GLY A 396 -18.81 -11.26 -16.25
CA GLY A 396 -20.27 -11.30 -16.23
C GLY A 396 -21.01 -10.03 -15.79
N GLY A 397 -20.32 -8.88 -15.75
CA GLY A 397 -20.93 -7.60 -15.35
C GLY A 397 -20.32 -6.38 -16.02
N SER A 398 -21.07 -5.27 -15.99
CA SER A 398 -20.57 -4.00 -16.47
C SER A 398 -19.65 -3.36 -15.43
N MET A 399 -18.38 -3.16 -15.80
CA MET A 399 -17.40 -2.51 -14.94
C MET A 399 -17.60 -0.99 -14.90
N ALA A 400 -17.54 -0.43 -13.69
CA ALA A 400 -17.47 1.01 -13.43
C ALA A 400 -16.02 1.52 -13.49
N PHE A 401 -15.08 0.80 -12.88
CA PHE A 401 -13.65 1.07 -13.00
C PHE A 401 -12.81 -0.17 -12.69
N MET A 402 -11.55 -0.19 -13.16
CA MET A 402 -10.56 -1.23 -12.88
C MET A 402 -9.14 -0.69 -12.97
N GLY A 403 -8.19 -1.27 -12.24
CA GLY A 403 -6.79 -0.86 -12.34
C GLY A 403 -5.94 -1.39 -11.19
N VAL A 404 -4.93 -0.60 -10.82
CA VAL A 404 -4.00 -0.92 -9.74
C VAL A 404 -4.05 0.15 -8.67
N ASP A 405 -4.22 -0.28 -7.42
CA ASP A 405 -4.31 0.57 -6.23
C ASP A 405 -3.08 0.38 -5.34
N ALA A 406 -2.32 1.46 -5.10
CA ALA A 406 -1.20 1.48 -4.16
C ALA A 406 -1.63 2.11 -2.82
N GLN A 407 -0.71 2.44 -1.91
CA GLN A 407 -1.10 3.00 -0.60
C GLN A 407 -1.69 4.41 -0.71
N TYR A 408 -1.02 5.33 -1.39
CA TYR A 408 -1.44 6.74 -1.49
C TYR A 408 -1.80 7.20 -2.91
N PHE A 409 -1.51 6.37 -3.91
CA PHE A 409 -1.81 6.65 -5.32
C PHE A 409 -2.54 5.47 -5.93
N ALA A 410 -3.20 5.72 -7.05
CA ALA A 410 -3.81 4.68 -7.85
C ALA A 410 -3.68 5.06 -9.33
N SER A 411 -3.70 4.03 -10.17
CA SER A 411 -3.94 4.20 -11.59
C SER A 411 -5.09 3.29 -12.01
N VAL A 412 -6.16 3.86 -12.54
CA VAL A 412 -7.39 3.13 -12.87
C VAL A 412 -8.00 3.62 -14.18
N LEU A 413 -8.61 2.71 -14.90
CA LEU A 413 -9.39 2.91 -16.12
C LEU A 413 -10.88 3.00 -15.76
N LEU A 414 -11.56 4.01 -16.30
CA LEU A 414 -13.02 4.15 -16.25
C LEU A 414 -13.54 4.09 -17.69
N PRO A 415 -14.33 3.08 -18.06
CA PRO A 415 -14.99 3.05 -19.37
C PRO A 415 -15.95 4.24 -19.53
N LEU A 416 -15.82 5.02 -20.60
CA LEU A 416 -16.70 6.16 -20.91
C LEU A 416 -17.99 5.71 -21.60
N LYS A 417 -18.80 4.95 -20.86
CA LYS A 417 -20.09 4.39 -21.31
C LYS A 417 -21.22 5.40 -21.21
N GLN A 418 -22.28 5.20 -22.00
CA GLN A 418 -23.50 6.01 -21.91
C GLN A 418 -24.46 5.47 -20.83
N SER A 419 -24.50 4.15 -20.63
CA SER A 419 -25.34 3.46 -19.66
C SER A 419 -24.57 2.48 -18.77
N PRO A 420 -24.95 2.30 -17.48
CA PRO A 420 -24.35 1.28 -16.62
C PRO A 420 -24.59 -0.15 -17.12
N ASP A 421 -25.62 -0.40 -17.94
CA ASP A 421 -25.93 -1.74 -18.47
C ASP A 421 -25.05 -2.14 -19.66
N GLU A 422 -24.26 -1.21 -20.21
CA GLU A 422 -23.36 -1.49 -21.33
C GLU A 422 -22.16 -2.32 -20.89
N VAL A 423 -22.10 -3.55 -21.38
CA VAL A 423 -20.99 -4.47 -21.12
C VAL A 423 -20.04 -4.44 -22.32
N TRP A 424 -18.98 -3.62 -22.23
CA TRP A 424 -17.90 -3.58 -23.24
C TRP A 424 -16.87 -4.71 -23.06
N LEU A 425 -16.68 -5.17 -21.83
CA LEU A 425 -15.64 -6.12 -21.44
C LEU A 425 -16.29 -7.47 -21.13
N GLU A 426 -15.77 -8.55 -21.72
CA GLU A 426 -16.18 -9.91 -21.40
C GLU A 426 -15.59 -10.33 -20.04
N VAL A 427 -14.29 -10.08 -19.88
CA VAL A 427 -13.54 -10.41 -18.68
C VAL A 427 -12.46 -9.36 -18.40
N VAL A 428 -12.21 -9.10 -17.12
CA VAL A 428 -10.98 -8.44 -16.67
C VAL A 428 -10.17 -9.42 -15.83
N GLN A 429 -8.96 -9.74 -16.26
CA GLN A 429 -8.08 -10.71 -15.63
C GLN A 429 -7.04 -9.99 -14.77
N PRO A 430 -6.88 -10.33 -13.48
CA PRO A 430 -5.72 -9.89 -12.72
C PRO A 430 -4.50 -10.71 -13.16
N ILE A 431 -3.46 -10.05 -13.67
CA ILE A 431 -2.27 -10.73 -14.19
C ILE A 431 -1.01 -10.30 -13.47
N LEU A 432 -0.01 -11.19 -13.47
CA LEU A 432 1.33 -10.93 -12.98
C LEU A 432 2.24 -10.55 -14.16
N LEU A 433 2.92 -9.41 -14.06
CA LEU A 433 3.87 -8.93 -15.07
C LEU A 433 5.33 -9.19 -14.69
N SER A 434 5.61 -9.51 -13.42
CA SER A 434 6.95 -9.91 -12.96
C SER A 434 7.11 -11.43 -12.94
N PRO A 435 8.34 -11.96 -12.98
CA PRO A 435 8.58 -13.37 -12.68
C PRO A 435 7.91 -13.80 -11.36
N PRO A 436 7.40 -15.03 -11.26
CA PRO A 436 6.73 -15.50 -10.07
C PRO A 436 7.67 -15.44 -8.85
N PRO A 437 7.19 -14.94 -7.69
CA PRO A 437 7.98 -14.78 -6.49
C PRO A 437 8.45 -16.15 -5.96
N LYS A 438 9.61 -16.17 -5.29
CA LYS A 438 10.16 -17.41 -4.73
C LYS A 438 9.21 -18.01 -3.69
N PRO A 439 8.97 -19.34 -3.68
CA PRO A 439 8.11 -19.97 -2.68
C PRO A 439 8.55 -19.67 -1.24
N ARG A 440 7.60 -19.33 -0.35
CA ARG A 440 7.82 -18.99 1.08
C ARG A 440 8.63 -17.70 1.35
N SER A 441 8.91 -16.89 0.34
CA SER A 441 9.46 -15.53 0.51
C SER A 441 8.34 -14.50 0.72
N ASN A 442 8.68 -13.32 1.24
CA ASN A 442 7.79 -12.15 1.20
C ASN A 442 7.80 -11.43 -0.16
N ASP A 443 8.52 -11.95 -1.18
CA ASP A 443 8.61 -11.33 -2.51
C ASP A 443 7.24 -11.16 -3.16
N GLY A 444 6.28 -12.02 -2.82
CA GLY A 444 4.90 -11.95 -3.30
C GLY A 444 4.16 -10.66 -2.91
N MET A 445 4.64 -9.87 -1.96
CA MET A 445 4.06 -8.55 -1.63
C MET A 445 4.52 -7.45 -2.61
N PHE A 446 5.69 -7.65 -3.23
CA PHE A 446 6.31 -6.73 -4.19
C PHE A 446 5.99 -7.07 -5.63
N ALA A 447 5.43 -8.26 -5.88
CA ALA A 447 5.15 -8.75 -7.20
C ALA A 447 4.35 -7.72 -8.02
N ASN A 448 4.74 -7.56 -9.28
CA ASN A 448 4.18 -6.55 -10.15
C ASN A 448 2.93 -7.09 -10.82
N VAL A 449 1.80 -6.43 -10.59
CA VAL A 449 0.49 -6.86 -11.08
C VAL A 449 -0.19 -5.76 -11.86
N THR A 450 -1.02 -6.17 -12.81
CA THR A 450 -1.92 -5.28 -13.53
C THR A 450 -3.25 -5.98 -13.82
N CYS A 451 -4.18 -5.27 -14.44
CA CYS A 451 -5.41 -5.83 -14.97
C CYS A 451 -5.33 -5.94 -16.51
N ARG A 452 -5.73 -7.06 -17.08
CA ARG A 452 -5.91 -7.27 -18.51
C ARG A 452 -7.39 -7.24 -18.85
N LEU A 453 -7.79 -6.28 -19.67
CA LEU A 453 -9.17 -6.11 -20.13
C LEU A 453 -9.34 -6.88 -21.44
N ILE A 454 -10.32 -7.77 -21.52
CA ILE A 454 -10.69 -8.47 -22.75
C ILE A 454 -12.05 -7.95 -23.18
N SER A 455 -12.12 -7.33 -24.35
CA SER A 455 -13.37 -6.77 -24.88
C SER A 455 -14.32 -7.89 -25.30
N LYS A 456 -15.63 -7.60 -25.33
CA LYS A 456 -16.56 -8.46 -26.05
C LYS A 456 -16.24 -8.47 -27.55
N ALA A 457 -16.58 -9.58 -28.20
CA ALA A 457 -16.58 -9.67 -29.64
C ALA A 457 -17.64 -8.71 -30.23
N ASN A 458 -17.23 -7.89 -31.20
CA ASN A 458 -18.08 -6.95 -31.91
C ASN A 458 -17.90 -7.15 -33.42
N VAL A 459 -19.01 -7.17 -34.16
CA VAL A 459 -18.99 -7.25 -35.63
C VAL A 459 -18.86 -5.85 -36.20
N ILE A 460 -17.79 -5.58 -36.93
CA ILE A 460 -17.52 -4.30 -37.59
C ILE A 460 -17.84 -4.44 -39.08
N GLN A 461 -18.81 -3.65 -39.54
CA GLN A 461 -19.19 -3.60 -40.96
C GLN A 461 -18.09 -2.96 -41.82
N PRO A 462 -18.03 -3.26 -43.14
CA PRO A 462 -17.11 -2.59 -44.06
C PRO A 462 -17.17 -1.06 -43.96
N GLY A 463 -16.02 -0.41 -43.84
CA GLY A 463 -15.90 1.05 -43.68
C GLY A 463 -16.37 1.60 -42.33
N ALA A 464 -16.86 0.76 -41.42
CA ALA A 464 -17.25 1.16 -40.06
C ALA A 464 -16.09 0.96 -39.07
N SER A 465 -16.29 1.47 -37.86
CA SER A 465 -15.31 1.39 -36.78
C SER A 465 -15.94 1.05 -35.43
N LEU A 466 -15.27 0.24 -34.64
CA LEU A 466 -15.51 0.13 -33.20
C LEU A 466 -14.73 1.24 -32.49
N GLN A 467 -15.41 2.04 -31.69
CA GLN A 467 -14.79 3.10 -30.87
C GLN A 467 -15.13 2.88 -29.40
N GLN A 468 -14.10 2.80 -28.55
CA GLN A 468 -14.24 2.68 -27.10
C GLN A 468 -13.24 3.58 -26.39
N SER A 469 -13.72 4.38 -25.45
CA SER A 469 -12.92 5.40 -24.75
C SER A 469 -12.84 5.12 -23.25
N TYR A 470 -11.68 5.37 -22.66
CA TYR A 470 -11.41 5.16 -21.24
C TYR A 470 -10.79 6.40 -20.63
N THR A 471 -11.29 6.84 -19.48
CA THR A 471 -10.53 7.77 -18.63
C THR A 471 -9.51 6.98 -17.82
N ILE A 472 -8.24 7.29 -18.00
CA ILE A 472 -7.15 6.82 -17.16
C ILE A 472 -6.93 7.87 -16.07
N PHE A 473 -7.30 7.55 -14.84
CA PHE A 473 -6.85 8.30 -13.67
C PHE A 473 -5.47 7.79 -13.24
N ALA A 474 -4.53 8.69 -12.96
CA ALA A 474 -3.22 8.38 -12.41
C ALA A 474 -2.81 9.48 -11.42
N GLY A 475 -3.13 9.30 -10.13
CA GLY A 475 -3.03 10.40 -9.17
C GLY A 475 -3.17 10.02 -7.70
N PRO A 476 -3.13 11.03 -6.80
CA PRO A 476 -3.21 10.84 -5.36
C PRO A 476 -4.62 10.47 -4.90
N LYS A 477 -4.70 9.65 -3.84
CA LYS A 477 -5.96 9.22 -3.24
C LYS A 477 -6.53 10.23 -2.26
N ARG A 478 -6.95 11.37 -2.80
CA ARG A 478 -7.65 12.43 -2.04
C ARG A 478 -9.17 12.24 -2.16
N PRO A 479 -9.92 12.19 -1.04
CA PRO A 479 -11.35 11.89 -1.08
C PRO A 479 -12.16 12.81 -2.01
N ASP A 480 -11.96 14.12 -1.88
CA ASP A 480 -12.70 15.13 -2.65
C ASP A 480 -12.29 15.15 -4.13
N LEU A 481 -11.01 14.87 -4.45
CA LEU A 481 -10.53 14.72 -5.83
C LEU A 481 -11.17 13.50 -6.50
N LEU A 482 -11.11 12.34 -5.82
CA LEU A 482 -11.63 11.09 -6.36
C LEU A 482 -13.16 11.12 -6.53
N ALA A 483 -13.86 11.94 -5.75
CA ALA A 483 -15.30 12.15 -5.88
C ALA A 483 -15.70 12.82 -7.20
N ASN A 484 -14.78 13.51 -7.87
CA ASN A 484 -15.02 14.15 -9.17
C ASN A 484 -14.89 13.18 -10.36
N TYR A 485 -14.35 11.98 -10.14
CA TYR A 485 -14.22 10.94 -11.18
C TYR A 485 -15.39 9.96 -11.07
N LEU A 486 -16.43 10.21 -11.87
CA LEU A 486 -17.70 9.48 -11.84
C LEU A 486 -17.84 8.52 -13.02
N ALA A 487 -18.17 7.27 -12.75
CA ALA A 487 -18.56 6.33 -13.80
C ALA A 487 -20.02 6.60 -14.22
N VAL A 488 -20.23 6.84 -15.52
CA VAL A 488 -21.56 7.15 -16.11
C VAL A 488 -22.26 8.30 -15.37
N ASN A 489 -21.49 9.31 -14.95
CA ASN A 489 -21.98 10.50 -14.21
C ASN A 489 -22.78 10.17 -12.93
N SER A 490 -22.56 9.00 -12.32
CA SER A 490 -23.26 8.57 -11.11
C SER A 490 -22.40 8.80 -9.86
N PRO A 491 -22.83 9.64 -8.89
CA PRO A 491 -22.11 9.84 -7.64
C PRO A 491 -21.90 8.57 -6.79
N GLN A 492 -22.71 7.53 -7.04
CA GLN A 492 -22.58 6.24 -6.36
C GLN A 492 -21.37 5.42 -6.83
N TYR A 493 -20.91 5.66 -8.05
CA TYR A 493 -19.79 4.95 -8.67
C TYR A 493 -18.69 5.97 -8.95
N SER A 494 -17.96 6.34 -7.90
CA SER A 494 -16.84 7.25 -8.00
C SER A 494 -15.54 6.57 -7.57
N LEU A 495 -14.41 7.19 -7.90
CA LEU A 495 -13.13 6.68 -7.43
C LEU A 495 -12.93 6.84 -5.91
N SER A 496 -13.81 7.55 -5.18
CA SER A 496 -13.73 7.63 -3.70
C SER A 496 -13.77 6.24 -3.06
N ASP A 497 -14.33 5.27 -3.77
CA ASP A 497 -14.33 3.86 -3.41
C ASP A 497 -12.95 3.21 -3.36
N LEU A 498 -11.88 3.84 -3.87
CA LEU A 498 -10.50 3.37 -3.68
C LEU A 498 -9.97 3.59 -2.26
N ILE A 499 -10.67 4.41 -1.46
CA ILE A 499 -10.24 4.75 -0.10
C ILE A 499 -11.01 3.89 0.91
N TYR A 500 -10.29 3.01 1.62
CA TYR A 500 -10.87 2.17 2.66
C TYR A 500 -10.48 2.64 4.07
N TYR A 501 -11.45 3.21 4.79
CA TYR A 501 -11.26 3.70 6.18
C TYR A 501 -11.38 2.60 7.27
N GLY A 502 -11.69 1.36 6.90
CA GLY A 502 -11.90 0.27 7.86
C GLY A 502 -13.26 0.30 8.56
N TRP A 503 -13.42 -0.57 9.56
CA TRP A 503 -14.69 -0.79 10.28
C TRP A 503 -15.20 0.42 11.06
N PHE A 504 -14.30 1.33 11.44
CA PHE A 504 -14.63 2.56 12.18
C PHE A 504 -14.55 3.81 11.28
N ALA A 505 -15.01 3.69 10.03
CA ALA A 505 -14.94 4.76 9.04
C ALA A 505 -15.49 6.12 9.51
N PRO A 506 -16.63 6.22 10.23
CA PRO A 506 -17.11 7.52 10.72
C PRO A 506 -16.15 8.18 11.71
N VAL A 507 -15.53 7.38 12.59
CA VAL A 507 -14.55 7.87 13.57
C VAL A 507 -13.28 8.32 12.85
N ALA A 508 -12.78 7.55 11.88
CA ALA A 508 -11.61 7.91 11.10
C ALA A 508 -11.83 9.22 10.32
N LYS A 509 -12.94 9.33 9.59
CA LYS A 509 -13.29 10.57 8.87
C LYS A 509 -13.41 11.77 9.81
N GLY A 510 -14.02 11.59 11.00
CA GLY A 510 -14.10 12.65 12.01
C GLY A 510 -12.73 13.08 12.56
N MET A 511 -11.83 12.12 12.83
CA MET A 511 -10.46 12.41 13.26
C MET A 511 -9.65 13.14 12.18
N LEU A 512 -9.80 12.76 10.91
CA LEU A 512 -9.18 13.46 9.78
C LEU A 512 -9.67 14.90 9.65
N ALA A 513 -10.99 15.12 9.73
CA ALA A 513 -11.54 16.47 9.66
C ALA A 513 -10.97 17.39 10.74
N ILE A 514 -10.84 16.90 11.98
CA ILE A 514 -10.24 17.66 13.09
C ILE A 514 -8.72 17.84 12.87
N LEU A 515 -8.02 16.83 12.35
CA LEU A 515 -6.60 16.92 12.04
C LEU A 515 -6.33 18.00 10.99
N HIS A 516 -7.11 18.02 9.91
CA HIS A 516 -7.03 19.02 8.85
C HIS A 516 -7.41 20.41 9.34
N PHE A 517 -8.40 20.51 10.24
CA PHE A 517 -8.72 21.77 10.92
C PHE A 517 -7.52 22.33 11.70
N PHE A 518 -6.85 21.51 12.52
CA PHE A 518 -5.65 21.95 13.23
C PHE A 518 -4.50 22.27 12.27
N TYR A 519 -4.33 21.48 11.22
CA TYR A 519 -3.35 21.78 10.18
C TYR A 519 -3.60 23.13 9.50
N GLY A 520 -4.85 23.49 9.19
CA GLY A 520 -5.19 24.80 8.64
C GLY A 520 -4.85 26.00 9.54
N ILE A 521 -4.65 25.76 10.85
CA ILE A 521 -4.20 26.78 11.81
C ILE A 521 -2.68 26.79 11.91
N VAL A 522 -2.06 25.64 12.20
CA VAL A 522 -0.62 25.56 12.53
C VAL A 522 0.30 25.30 11.33
N HIS A 523 -0.26 24.85 10.21
CA HIS A 523 0.43 24.43 8.98
C HIS A 523 1.54 23.38 9.20
N ASN A 524 1.39 22.55 10.25
CA ASN A 524 2.31 21.46 10.59
C ASN A 524 1.53 20.25 11.12
N TYR A 525 1.56 19.15 10.36
CA TYR A 525 0.83 17.93 10.70
C TYR A 525 1.31 17.28 12.01
N GLY A 526 2.60 17.42 12.35
CA GLY A 526 3.14 16.88 13.61
C GLY A 526 2.54 17.58 14.83
N ILE A 527 2.46 18.92 14.79
CA ILE A 527 1.81 19.71 15.83
C ILE A 527 0.29 19.46 15.83
N ALA A 528 -0.34 19.36 14.65
CA ALA A 528 -1.76 19.05 14.53
C ALA A 528 -2.11 17.70 15.19
N ILE A 529 -1.26 16.67 15.03
CA ILE A 529 -1.42 15.38 15.72
C ILE A 529 -1.34 15.57 17.25
N VAL A 530 -0.40 16.38 17.76
CA VAL A 530 -0.29 16.67 19.20
C VAL A 530 -1.57 17.35 19.71
N LEU A 531 -2.07 18.37 19.01
CA LEU A 531 -3.29 19.09 19.37
C LEU A 531 -4.52 18.16 19.35
N LEU A 532 -4.67 17.34 18.31
CA LEU A 532 -5.71 16.32 18.23
C LEU A 532 -5.63 15.35 19.41
N THR A 533 -4.42 14.90 19.75
CA THR A 533 -4.19 13.99 20.87
C THR A 533 -4.64 14.62 22.19
N VAL A 534 -4.25 15.87 22.43
CA VAL A 534 -4.63 16.63 23.63
C VAL A 534 -6.14 16.83 23.71
N LEU A 535 -6.80 17.17 22.59
CA LEU A 535 -8.26 17.34 22.53
C LEU A 535 -8.99 16.04 22.90
N VAL A 536 -8.63 14.93 22.24
CA VAL A 536 -9.24 13.61 22.47
C VAL A 536 -9.03 13.18 23.92
N ARG A 537 -7.79 13.31 24.42
CA ARG A 537 -7.45 12.95 25.79
C ARG A 537 -8.19 13.82 26.83
N SER A 538 -8.36 15.11 26.55
CA SER A 538 -9.15 16.02 27.39
C SER A 538 -10.62 15.59 27.46
N CYS A 539 -11.22 15.18 26.33
CA CYS A 539 -12.58 14.66 26.30
C CYS A 539 -12.72 13.35 27.11
N MET A 540 -11.67 12.52 27.12
CA MET A 540 -11.63 11.25 27.86
C MET A 540 -11.26 11.41 29.34
N PHE A 541 -10.78 12.58 29.77
CA PHE A 541 -10.32 12.85 31.14
C PHE A 541 -11.34 12.45 32.23
N PRO A 542 -12.65 12.74 32.11
CA PRO A 542 -13.63 12.32 33.13
C PRO A 542 -13.71 10.81 33.32
N ILE A 543 -13.53 10.06 32.22
CA ILE A 543 -13.54 8.59 32.22
C ILE A 543 -12.23 8.08 32.84
N SER A 544 -11.09 8.61 32.41
CA SER A 544 -9.76 8.30 32.98
C SER A 544 -9.70 8.55 34.49
N ARG A 545 -10.29 9.64 34.96
CA ARG A 545 -10.38 9.97 36.39
C ARG A 545 -11.17 8.92 37.17
N LYS A 546 -12.32 8.49 36.68
CA LYS A 546 -13.13 7.42 37.32
C LYS A 546 -12.36 6.09 37.37
N GLN A 547 -11.64 5.75 36.29
CA GLN A 547 -10.79 4.56 36.25
C GLN A 547 -9.67 4.62 37.31
N MET A 548 -8.95 5.74 37.39
CA MET A 548 -7.87 5.92 38.38
C MET A 548 -8.39 5.82 39.81
N GLN A 549 -9.56 6.38 40.12
CA GLN A 549 -10.21 6.23 41.42
C GLN A 549 -10.57 4.77 41.73
N SER A 550 -11.07 4.01 40.74
CA SER A 550 -11.37 2.59 40.91
C SER A 550 -10.11 1.76 41.16
N MET A 551 -9.02 2.06 40.44
CA MET A 551 -7.72 1.38 40.60
C MET A 551 -7.12 1.63 41.98
N ALA A 552 -7.20 2.87 42.46
CA ALA A 552 -6.77 3.21 43.80
C ALA A 552 -7.54 2.46 44.90
N LYS A 553 -8.88 2.39 44.80
CA LYS A 553 -9.69 1.59 45.74
C LYS A 553 -9.30 0.11 45.71
N MET A 554 -8.97 -0.41 44.52
CA MET A 554 -8.48 -1.78 44.37
C MET A 554 -7.10 -1.99 45.03
N GLN A 555 -6.20 -1.00 44.94
CA GLN A 555 -4.91 -1.03 45.66
C GLN A 555 -5.09 -1.03 47.18
N GLN A 556 -6.08 -0.30 47.69
CA GLN A 556 -6.40 -0.30 49.13
C GLN A 556 -6.94 -1.65 49.63
N LEU A 557 -7.69 -2.38 48.80
CA LEU A 557 -8.19 -3.73 49.15
C LEU A 557 -7.17 -4.85 48.97
N LYS A 558 -6.02 -4.58 48.37
CA LYS A 558 -4.95 -5.57 48.14
C LYS A 558 -4.58 -6.41 49.38
N PRO A 559 -4.33 -5.84 50.57
CA PRO A 559 -4.01 -6.64 51.76
C PRO A 559 -5.14 -7.59 52.19
N GLU A 560 -6.41 -7.20 52.04
CA GLU A 560 -7.54 -8.08 52.34
C GLU A 560 -7.69 -9.20 51.31
N LEU A 561 -7.45 -8.88 50.04
CA LEU A 561 -7.42 -9.86 48.96
C LEU A 561 -6.32 -10.91 49.19
N ASP A 562 -5.14 -10.49 49.64
CA ASP A 562 -4.03 -11.41 49.90
C ASP A 562 -4.30 -12.30 51.13
N LYS A 563 -4.88 -11.75 52.21
CA LYS A 563 -5.38 -12.56 53.35
C LYS A 563 -6.41 -13.61 52.92
N LEU A 564 -7.31 -13.23 52.02
CA LEU A 564 -8.33 -14.13 51.49
C LEU A 564 -7.71 -15.26 50.65
N LYS A 565 -6.69 -14.93 49.84
CA LYS A 565 -5.96 -15.92 49.04
C LYS A 565 -5.20 -16.91 49.90
N GLU A 566 -4.60 -16.46 51.01
CA GLU A 566 -3.94 -17.35 51.97
C GLU A 566 -4.94 -18.26 52.67
N LYS A 567 -6.07 -17.71 53.14
CA LYS A 567 -7.12 -18.47 53.84
C LYS A 567 -7.73 -19.59 52.99
N TYR A 568 -7.89 -19.38 51.68
CA TYR A 568 -8.52 -20.33 50.76
C TYR A 568 -7.54 -20.92 49.72
N LYS A 569 -6.24 -20.99 50.03
CA LYS A 569 -5.18 -21.45 49.11
C LYS A 569 -5.46 -22.83 48.47
N ASN A 570 -6.20 -23.69 49.16
CA ASN A 570 -6.52 -25.05 48.73
C ASN A 570 -7.94 -25.22 48.15
N ASP A 571 -8.73 -24.14 48.05
CA ASP A 571 -10.14 -24.17 47.61
C ASP A 571 -10.42 -22.98 46.64
N THR A 572 -9.96 -23.12 45.39
CA THR A 572 -10.11 -22.12 44.32
C THR A 572 -11.57 -21.66 44.09
N PRO A 573 -12.59 -22.55 44.15
CA PRO A 573 -13.99 -22.12 44.07
C PRO A 573 -14.39 -21.16 45.19
N LYS A 574 -14.11 -21.47 46.46
CA LYS A 574 -14.45 -20.59 47.59
C LYS A 574 -13.64 -19.30 47.59
N GLN A 575 -12.37 -19.36 47.18
CA GLN A 575 -11.52 -18.18 46.98
C GLN A 575 -12.15 -17.21 45.96
N SER A 576 -12.65 -17.72 44.83
CA SER A 576 -13.28 -16.89 43.79
C SER A 576 -14.59 -16.26 44.26
N GLN A 577 -15.41 -16.98 45.03
CA GLN A 577 -16.67 -16.48 45.58
C GLN A 577 -16.43 -15.38 46.63
N ALA A 578 -15.55 -15.63 47.59
CA ALA A 578 -15.25 -14.66 48.64
C ALA A 578 -14.58 -13.40 48.09
N MET A 579 -13.79 -13.51 47.01
CA MET A 579 -13.23 -12.34 46.31
C MET A 579 -14.33 -11.51 45.63
N GLN A 580 -15.33 -12.16 45.02
CA GLN A 580 -16.48 -11.46 44.42
C GLN A 580 -17.35 -10.78 45.49
N GLU A 581 -17.58 -11.43 46.64
CA GLU A 581 -18.30 -10.82 47.76
C GLU A 581 -17.57 -9.59 48.29
N LEU A 582 -16.24 -9.65 48.41
CA LEU A 582 -15.42 -8.52 48.85
C LEU A 582 -15.53 -7.33 47.88
N TYR A 583 -15.47 -7.58 46.57
CA TYR A 583 -15.69 -6.55 45.55
C TYR A 583 -17.11 -5.96 45.60
N ARG A 584 -18.13 -6.80 45.84
CA ARG A 584 -19.52 -6.36 45.95
C ARG A 584 -19.75 -5.52 47.20
N LYS A 585 -19.17 -5.89 48.35
CA LYS A 585 -19.22 -5.12 49.61
C LYS A 585 -18.62 -3.74 49.44
N HIS A 586 -17.49 -3.63 48.74
CA HIS A 586 -16.81 -2.36 48.49
C HIS A 586 -17.26 -1.63 47.22
N LYS A 587 -18.30 -2.13 46.54
CA LYS A 587 -18.85 -1.58 45.28
C LYS A 587 -17.78 -1.32 44.21
N ILE A 588 -16.78 -2.20 44.12
CA ILE A 588 -15.72 -2.13 43.13
C ILE A 588 -16.10 -3.00 41.94
N ASN A 589 -16.07 -2.42 40.74
CA ASN A 589 -16.22 -3.17 39.50
C ASN A 589 -14.81 -3.58 38.98
N PRO A 590 -14.45 -4.87 38.97
CA PRO A 590 -13.15 -5.31 38.47
C PRO A 590 -12.93 -5.00 36.98
N LEU A 591 -14.01 -4.84 36.19
CA LEU A 591 -13.94 -4.47 34.77
C LEU A 591 -13.83 -2.96 34.54
N ALA A 592 -14.11 -2.12 35.54
CA ALA A 592 -13.91 -0.67 35.42
C ALA A 592 -12.43 -0.31 35.16
N GLY A 593 -11.52 -1.23 35.50
CA GLY A 593 -10.10 -1.11 35.21
C GLY A 593 -9.71 -1.20 33.74
N CYS A 594 -10.43 -1.99 32.94
CA CYS A 594 -10.17 -2.18 31.51
C CYS A 594 -11.14 -1.41 30.62
N LEU A 595 -12.21 -0.83 31.17
CA LEU A 595 -13.22 -0.07 30.42
C LEU A 595 -12.64 1.03 29.50
N PRO A 596 -11.71 1.90 29.93
CA PRO A 596 -11.15 2.89 29.01
C PRO A 596 -10.26 2.29 27.93
N MET A 597 -9.72 1.08 28.08
CA MET A 597 -9.04 0.40 26.96
C MET A 597 -10.01 0.11 25.82
N PHE A 598 -11.24 -0.33 26.14
CA PHE A 598 -12.27 -0.60 25.14
C PHE A 598 -12.81 0.65 24.45
N ILE A 599 -12.87 1.78 25.16
CA ILE A 599 -13.28 3.07 24.57
C ILE A 599 -12.12 3.69 23.77
N GLN A 600 -10.88 3.55 24.24
CA GLN A 600 -9.69 4.05 23.58
C GLN A 600 -9.40 3.28 22.29
N LEU A 601 -9.70 1.98 22.23
CA LEU A 601 -9.35 1.13 21.10
C LEU A 601 -10.01 1.61 19.78
N PRO A 602 -11.33 1.89 19.69
CA PRO A 602 -11.93 2.48 18.49
C PRO A 602 -11.33 3.83 18.10
N VAL A 603 -11.04 4.70 19.08
CA VAL A 603 -10.42 6.01 18.82
C VAL A 603 -9.01 5.84 18.26
N PHE A 604 -8.23 4.93 18.83
CA PHE A 604 -6.90 4.58 18.36
C PHE A 604 -6.93 3.98 16.95
N ILE A 605 -7.84 3.03 16.68
CA ILE A 605 -7.98 2.43 15.35
C ILE A 605 -8.40 3.50 14.34
N GLY A 606 -9.35 4.37 14.69
CA GLY A 606 -9.78 5.49 13.85
C GLY A 606 -8.62 6.42 13.51
N LEU A 607 -7.84 6.86 14.49
CA LEU A 607 -6.66 7.70 14.27
C LEU A 607 -5.59 6.98 13.45
N TYR A 608 -5.27 5.73 13.78
CA TYR A 608 -4.27 4.95 13.05
C TYR A 608 -4.63 4.81 11.58
N ARG A 609 -5.90 4.49 11.28
CA ARG A 609 -6.42 4.39 9.92
C ARG A 609 -6.41 5.73 9.20
N SER A 610 -6.75 6.81 9.90
CA SER A 610 -6.69 8.18 9.38
C SER A 610 -5.29 8.51 8.89
N LEU A 611 -4.28 8.31 9.75
CA LEU A 611 -2.88 8.63 9.42
C LEU A 611 -2.30 7.73 8.31
N ALA A 612 -2.77 6.48 8.20
CA ALA A 612 -2.24 5.51 7.24
C ALA A 612 -2.81 5.67 5.82
N VAL A 613 -3.99 6.28 5.68
CA VAL A 613 -4.72 6.41 4.42
C VAL A 613 -4.61 7.83 3.85
N ASP A 614 -4.39 8.83 4.70
CA ASP A 614 -4.31 10.22 4.28
C ASP A 614 -2.98 10.53 3.58
N VAL A 615 -3.08 10.74 2.27
CA VAL A 615 -1.96 11.11 1.39
C VAL A 615 -1.33 12.46 1.78
N GLU A 616 -2.05 13.34 2.48
CA GLU A 616 -1.50 14.63 2.91
C GLU A 616 -0.43 14.50 4.00
N LEU A 617 -0.37 13.38 4.72
CA LEU A 617 0.74 13.09 5.65
C LEU A 617 1.98 12.54 4.96
N ARG A 618 1.85 12.02 3.74
CA ARG A 618 2.96 11.49 2.97
C ARG A 618 3.95 12.62 2.65
N GLN A 619 5.20 12.51 3.08
CA GLN A 619 6.20 13.59 2.97
C GLN A 619 5.80 14.90 3.69
N ALA A 620 4.92 14.84 4.69
CA ALA A 620 4.76 15.96 5.61
C ALA A 620 5.93 15.97 6.61
N PRO A 621 6.73 17.03 6.70
CA PRO A 621 7.86 17.09 7.63
C PRO A 621 7.42 17.56 9.03
N LEU A 622 8.11 17.10 10.07
CA LEU A 622 7.96 17.64 11.43
C LEU A 622 8.75 18.94 11.62
N PHE A 623 10.01 18.96 11.17
CA PHE A 623 10.95 20.08 11.38
C PHE A 623 11.38 20.77 10.06
N GLY A 624 11.33 20.06 8.93
CA GLY A 624 11.64 20.57 7.59
C GLY A 624 12.07 19.47 6.62
N ASP A 625 12.16 19.78 5.32
CA ASP A 625 12.51 18.84 4.25
C ASP A 625 14.02 18.56 4.13
N ALA A 626 14.86 19.47 4.64
CA ALA A 626 16.31 19.41 4.49
C ALA A 626 16.97 18.26 5.27
N ILE A 627 16.34 17.82 6.37
CA ILE A 627 16.83 16.76 7.23
C ILE A 627 15.99 15.52 6.98
N ARG A 628 16.63 14.34 6.81
CA ARG A 628 15.88 13.09 6.57
C ARG A 628 15.02 12.68 7.76
N TRP A 629 15.49 12.97 8.97
CA TRP A 629 14.78 12.70 10.21
C TRP A 629 13.41 13.38 10.27
N CYS A 630 12.34 12.59 10.43
CA CYS A 630 10.95 13.05 10.47
C CYS A 630 10.53 13.91 9.26
N SER A 631 11.10 13.66 8.07
CA SER A 631 10.69 14.33 6.82
C SER A 631 9.41 13.74 6.21
N ASN A 632 8.92 12.61 6.74
CA ASN A 632 7.69 11.97 6.30
C ASN A 632 6.95 11.39 7.51
N LEU A 633 5.91 12.06 7.97
CA LEU A 633 5.10 11.61 9.11
C LEU A 633 4.34 10.30 8.85
N ALA A 634 4.15 9.92 7.58
CA ALA A 634 3.54 8.67 7.18
C ALA A 634 4.52 7.49 7.07
N ALA A 635 5.82 7.74 7.27
CA ALA A 635 6.89 6.73 7.28
C ALA A 635 7.62 6.70 8.63
N PRO A 636 8.48 5.70 8.91
CA PRO A 636 9.36 5.72 10.07
C PRO A 636 10.24 6.98 10.13
N ASP A 637 10.77 7.33 11.30
CA ASP A 637 11.44 8.62 11.47
C ASP A 637 12.79 8.74 10.76
N MET A 638 13.49 7.64 10.47
CA MET A 638 14.70 7.59 9.63
C MET A 638 15.82 8.57 10.08
N LEU A 639 16.17 8.56 11.37
CA LEU A 639 17.16 9.50 11.93
C LEU A 639 18.55 9.34 11.29
N TRP A 640 19.07 8.11 11.20
CA TRP A 640 20.42 7.85 10.70
C TRP A 640 20.47 6.59 9.82
N ASN A 641 21.10 6.69 8.65
CA ASN A 641 21.33 5.53 7.78
C ASN A 641 22.52 4.71 8.30
N TRP A 642 22.24 3.51 8.78
CA TRP A 642 23.23 2.59 9.33
C TRP A 642 23.53 1.39 8.40
N SER A 643 23.06 1.43 7.15
CA SER A 643 23.09 0.27 6.26
C SER A 643 24.50 -0.26 6.00
N LYS A 644 25.51 0.60 6.09
CA LYS A 644 26.92 0.21 5.95
C LYS A 644 27.50 -0.53 7.16
N TYR A 645 26.86 -0.43 8.33
CA TYR A 645 27.37 -0.96 9.60
C TYR A 645 26.59 -2.17 10.08
N MET A 646 25.31 -2.25 9.75
CA MET A 646 24.44 -3.36 10.14
C MET A 646 24.51 -4.49 9.11
N PRO A 647 24.40 -5.77 9.54
CA PRO A 647 24.30 -6.90 8.63
C PRO A 647 23.06 -6.82 7.72
N ASP A 648 23.14 -7.47 6.56
CA ASP A 648 22.08 -7.45 5.54
C ASP A 648 20.72 -7.94 6.05
N PHE A 649 20.70 -8.94 6.94
CA PHE A 649 19.45 -9.45 7.52
C PHE A 649 18.71 -8.41 8.38
N ILE A 650 19.41 -7.38 8.90
CA ILE A 650 18.79 -6.26 9.63
C ILE A 650 18.36 -5.18 8.63
N ASN A 651 19.20 -4.90 7.63
CA ASN A 651 18.91 -3.88 6.62
C ASN A 651 17.78 -4.24 5.66
N SER A 652 17.52 -5.53 5.46
CA SER A 652 16.52 -6.04 4.52
C SER A 652 15.11 -5.53 4.78
N GLY A 653 14.80 -5.07 6.00
CA GLY A 653 13.42 -4.70 6.33
C GLY A 653 12.45 -5.89 6.32
N GLU A 654 12.95 -7.12 6.18
CA GLU A 654 12.14 -8.33 6.07
C GLU A 654 12.25 -9.20 7.32
N GLY A 655 11.15 -9.86 7.67
CA GLY A 655 11.07 -10.68 8.86
C GLY A 655 11.07 -9.89 10.18
N PHE A 656 11.22 -10.62 11.28
CA PHE A 656 11.09 -10.07 12.63
C PHE A 656 12.27 -9.18 13.04
N PHE A 657 13.48 -9.51 12.59
CA PHE A 657 14.71 -8.76 12.91
C PHE A 657 15.20 -7.83 11.79
N GLY A 658 14.59 -7.87 10.59
CA GLY A 658 14.89 -6.91 9.54
C GLY A 658 14.29 -5.56 9.88
N LEU A 659 15.00 -4.71 10.61
CA LEU A 659 14.53 -3.41 11.06
C LEU A 659 14.51 -2.35 9.96
N GLY A 660 15.25 -2.58 8.88
CA GLY A 660 15.45 -1.66 7.76
C GLY A 660 16.79 -0.91 7.84
N PRO A 661 17.12 -0.10 6.83
CA PRO A 661 18.42 0.54 6.69
C PRO A 661 18.63 1.78 7.58
N TYR A 662 17.68 2.11 8.46
CA TYR A 662 17.74 3.30 9.31
C TYR A 662 17.56 3.02 10.80
N LEU A 663 18.27 3.80 11.61
CA LEU A 663 18.01 3.97 13.04
C LEU A 663 16.76 4.86 13.25
N ASN A 664 15.77 4.37 13.98
CA ASN A 664 14.51 5.07 14.31
C ASN A 664 14.46 5.40 15.81
N ILE A 665 14.42 6.69 16.19
CA ILE A 665 14.47 7.10 17.60
C ILE A 665 13.09 7.26 18.23
N LEU A 666 12.08 7.67 17.45
CA LEU A 666 10.73 7.92 18.00
C LEU A 666 10.08 6.65 18.60
N PRO A 667 10.21 5.46 17.97
CA PRO A 667 9.74 4.23 18.60
C PRO A 667 10.46 3.93 19.92
N LEU A 668 11.77 4.19 20.00
CA LEU A 668 12.55 3.96 21.23
C LEU A 668 12.10 4.90 22.37
N VAL A 669 11.86 6.17 22.06
CA VAL A 669 11.31 7.15 23.01
C VAL A 669 9.91 6.73 23.45
N THR A 670 9.06 6.30 22.51
CA THR A 670 7.71 5.80 22.81
C THR A 670 7.76 4.62 23.79
N CYS A 671 8.68 3.68 23.58
CA CYS A 671 8.83 2.53 24.47
C CYS A 671 9.36 2.91 25.84
N GLY A 672 10.33 3.82 25.89
CA GLY A 672 10.80 4.40 27.15
C GLY A 672 9.66 5.05 27.93
N LEU A 673 8.79 5.81 27.26
CA LEU A 673 7.61 6.44 27.87
C LEU A 673 6.57 5.42 28.32
N PHE A 674 6.31 4.36 27.55
CA PHE A 674 5.40 3.30 27.99
C PHE A 674 5.92 2.56 29.23
N ILE A 675 7.21 2.24 29.27
CA ILE A 675 7.85 1.62 30.44
C ILE A 675 7.77 2.57 31.65
N LEU A 676 8.02 3.87 31.45
CA LEU A 676 7.91 4.88 32.50
C LEU A 676 6.46 5.01 33.00
N GLN A 677 5.49 5.13 32.10
CA GLN A 677 4.07 5.23 32.44
C GLN A 677 3.60 3.97 33.18
N GLN A 678 4.00 2.78 32.71
CA GLN A 678 3.70 1.52 33.39
C GLN A 678 4.30 1.51 34.80
N LYS A 679 5.56 1.96 34.98
CA LYS A 679 6.19 2.05 36.30
C LYS A 679 5.44 2.99 37.25
N LEU A 680 4.84 4.08 36.74
CA LEU A 680 4.09 5.05 37.54
C LEU A 680 2.66 4.59 37.89
N VAL A 681 2.07 3.70 37.08
CA VAL A 681 0.69 3.21 37.26
C VAL A 681 0.65 1.87 37.99
N MET A 682 1.69 1.04 37.86
CA MET A 682 1.72 -0.31 38.46
C MET A 682 2.09 -0.27 39.95
N PRO A 683 1.30 -0.91 40.82
CA PRO A 683 1.64 -1.07 42.24
C PRO A 683 2.79 -2.06 42.45
N GLU A 684 3.47 -2.00 43.60
CA GLU A 684 4.52 -2.95 43.97
C GLU A 684 3.98 -4.41 43.94
N PRO A 685 4.80 -5.40 43.52
CA PRO A 685 4.34 -6.79 43.41
C PRO A 685 4.02 -7.36 44.80
N ALA A 686 2.87 -8.04 44.93
CA ALA A 686 2.45 -8.66 46.20
C ALA A 686 3.25 -9.93 46.54
N ASN A 687 3.51 -10.76 45.53
CA ASN A 687 4.09 -12.10 45.62
C ASN A 687 5.07 -12.31 44.45
N GLU A 688 5.94 -13.32 44.52
CA GLU A 688 6.88 -13.68 43.43
C GLU A 688 6.18 -13.91 42.08
N GLN A 689 4.97 -14.48 42.09
CA GLN A 689 4.17 -14.70 40.89
C GLN A 689 3.68 -13.40 40.24
N ALA A 690 3.38 -12.36 41.05
CA ALA A 690 3.06 -11.03 40.57
C ALA A 690 4.32 -10.30 40.05
N ALA A 691 5.48 -10.53 40.67
CA ALA A 691 6.76 -10.02 40.20
C ALA A 691 7.15 -10.64 38.83
N LEU A 692 6.90 -11.93 38.63
CA LEU A 692 7.08 -12.59 37.34
C LEU A 692 6.13 -12.02 36.27
N GLN A 693 4.85 -11.80 36.60
CA GLN A 693 3.91 -11.14 35.66
C GLN A 693 4.37 -9.73 35.30
N GLN A 694 4.88 -8.94 36.25
CA GLN A 694 5.44 -7.61 35.98
C GLN A 694 6.70 -7.66 35.11
N LYS A 695 7.61 -8.61 35.34
CA LYS A 695 8.79 -8.83 34.50
C LYS A 695 8.39 -9.22 33.07
N MET A 696 7.42 -10.12 32.92
CA MET A 696 6.87 -10.52 31.63
C MET A 696 6.24 -9.33 30.88
N MET A 697 5.48 -8.48 31.57
CA MET A 697 4.92 -7.26 30.98
C MET A 697 6.00 -6.26 30.52
N LYS A 698 7.10 -6.12 31.27
CA LYS A 698 8.24 -5.29 30.85
C LYS A 698 8.90 -5.84 29.59
N TYR A 699 9.12 -7.16 29.50
CA TYR A 699 9.66 -7.78 28.28
C TYR A 699 8.70 -7.66 27.10
N MET A 700 7.40 -7.81 27.33
CA MET A 700 6.37 -7.60 26.30
C MET A 700 6.38 -6.15 25.78
N MET A 701 6.63 -5.16 26.65
CA MET A 701 6.77 -3.75 26.25
C MET A 701 8.02 -3.50 25.40
N VAL A 702 9.16 -4.09 25.76
CA VAL A 702 10.39 -4.01 24.94
C VAL A 702 10.17 -4.71 23.59
N PHE A 703 9.53 -5.87 23.60
CA PHE A 703 9.14 -6.61 22.39
C PHE A 703 8.19 -5.78 21.50
N MET A 704 7.20 -5.11 22.11
CA MET A 704 6.30 -4.22 21.37
C MET A 704 7.04 -3.02 20.78
N GLY A 705 8.15 -2.58 21.40
CA GLY A 705 9.03 -1.59 20.82
C GLY A 705 9.78 -2.03 19.58
N LEU A 706 10.21 -3.28 19.55
CA LEU A 706 10.76 -3.88 18.34
C LEU A 706 9.67 -4.00 17.25
N LEU A 707 8.45 -4.39 17.62
CA LEU A 707 7.31 -4.47 16.71
C LEU A 707 6.95 -3.11 16.11
N PHE A 708 7.02 -2.04 16.90
CA PHE A 708 6.67 -0.68 16.47
C PHE A 708 7.83 0.08 15.85
N TYR A 709 8.98 -0.56 15.65
CA TYR A 709 10.15 0.08 15.09
C TYR A 709 9.92 0.65 13.68
N LYS A 710 9.05 0.00 12.89
CA LYS A 710 8.70 0.40 11.50
C LYS A 710 7.39 1.19 11.40
N VAL A 711 6.82 1.60 12.53
CA VAL A 711 5.58 2.36 12.53
C VAL A 711 5.84 3.80 12.07
N ALA A 712 4.85 4.40 11.43
CA ALA A 712 4.90 5.79 10.99
C ALA A 712 5.22 6.77 12.15
N ALA A 713 6.05 7.77 11.88
CA ALA A 713 6.48 8.77 12.84
C ALA A 713 5.30 9.55 13.44
N GLY A 714 4.26 9.85 12.64
CA GLY A 714 3.02 10.48 13.11
C GLY A 714 2.31 9.68 14.20
N LEU A 715 2.30 8.34 14.10
CA LEU A 715 1.74 7.49 15.15
C LEU A 715 2.61 7.48 16.40
N CYS A 716 3.94 7.53 16.24
CA CYS A 716 4.85 7.66 17.38
C CYS A 716 4.65 9.00 18.11
N ILE A 717 4.48 10.10 17.38
CA ILE A 717 4.17 11.42 17.95
C ILE A 717 2.87 11.37 18.76
N TYR A 718 1.82 10.73 18.21
CA TYR A 718 0.59 10.48 18.95
C TYR A 718 0.89 9.73 20.26
N PHE A 719 1.62 8.61 20.21
CA PHE A 719 1.91 7.83 21.42
C PHE A 719 2.72 8.62 22.45
N ILE A 720 3.69 9.42 22.00
CA ILE A 720 4.48 10.29 22.87
C ILE A 720 3.58 11.32 23.54
N ALA A 721 2.79 12.09 22.78
CA ALA A 721 1.87 13.09 23.32
C ALA A 721 0.84 12.48 24.28
N SER A 722 0.29 11.33 23.90
CA SER A 722 -0.69 10.55 24.65
C SER A 722 -0.12 10.02 25.98
N SER A 723 1.15 9.58 25.98
CA SER A 723 1.85 9.11 27.18
C SER A 723 2.23 10.26 28.11
N LEU A 724 2.73 11.37 27.55
CA LEU A 724 3.04 12.58 28.31
C LEU A 724 1.78 13.15 28.98
N TRP A 725 0.66 13.17 28.27
CA TRP A 725 -0.64 13.52 28.85
C TRP A 725 -1.02 12.59 30.00
N GLY A 726 -0.92 11.27 29.83
CA GLY A 726 -1.22 10.32 30.91
C GLY A 726 -0.33 10.49 32.15
N ILE A 727 0.95 10.82 31.96
CA ILE A 727 1.87 11.15 33.07
C ILE A 727 1.44 12.46 33.75
N ALA A 728 1.04 13.47 32.98
CA ALA A 728 0.52 14.72 33.51
C ALA A 728 -0.78 14.52 34.29
N GLU A 729 -1.77 13.79 33.75
CA GLU A 729 -3.01 13.41 34.44
C GLU A 729 -2.73 12.74 35.79
N ARG A 730 -1.78 11.80 35.80
CA ARG A 730 -1.40 11.08 37.02
C ARG A 730 -0.80 12.00 38.08
N LYS A 731 -0.03 13.01 37.68
CA LYS A 731 0.54 14.01 38.59
C LYS A 731 -0.50 15.03 39.08
N LEU A 732 -1.48 15.37 38.25
CA LEU A 732 -2.53 16.34 38.56
C LEU A 732 -3.60 15.77 39.51
N ILE A 733 -3.81 14.46 39.53
CA ILE A 733 -4.79 13.82 40.41
C ILE A 733 -4.09 13.42 41.73
N PRO A 734 -4.48 14.01 42.88
CA PRO A 734 -3.89 13.67 44.17
C PRO A 734 -4.03 12.18 44.49
N ALA A 735 -3.08 11.63 45.24
CA ALA A 735 -3.23 10.30 45.82
C ALA A 735 -4.58 10.25 46.58
N PRO A 736 -5.42 9.24 46.33
CA PRO A 736 -6.72 9.16 46.98
C PRO A 736 -6.51 9.08 48.49
N VAL A 737 -6.99 10.12 49.17
CA VAL A 737 -7.11 10.16 50.62
C VAL A 737 -7.98 8.97 51.02
N ALA A 738 -7.46 8.14 51.93
CA ALA A 738 -8.21 7.04 52.49
C ALA A 738 -9.52 7.58 53.06
N PRO A 739 -10.71 7.04 52.71
CA PRO A 739 -11.80 7.09 53.65
C PRO A 739 -11.29 6.34 54.89
N SER A 740 -11.28 6.99 56.05
CA SER A 740 -11.11 6.29 57.32
C SER A 740 -12.11 5.13 57.34
N LEU A 741 -11.60 3.91 57.27
CA LEU A 741 -12.42 2.73 57.45
C LEU A 741 -12.82 2.72 58.93
N ASP A 742 -13.98 3.30 59.23
CA ASP A 742 -14.60 3.19 60.54
C ASP A 742 -14.96 1.71 60.75
N PHE A 743 -14.09 1.00 61.44
CA PHE A 743 -14.40 -0.31 61.98
C PHE A 743 -15.43 -0.09 63.10
N ALA A 744 -16.71 -0.23 62.76
CA ALA A 744 -17.76 -0.34 63.76
C ALA A 744 -17.43 -1.51 64.70
N THR A 745 -17.01 -1.16 65.92
CA THR A 745 -16.92 -2.07 67.05
C THR A 745 -18.31 -2.61 67.35
N SER A 746 -18.47 -3.92 67.24
CA SER A 746 -19.69 -4.61 67.69
C SER A 746 -19.88 -4.37 69.21
N PRO A 747 -21.11 -4.11 69.70
CA PRO A 747 -21.35 -3.74 71.08
C PRO A 747 -21.27 -4.92 72.05
N GLU A 748 -20.91 -4.59 73.29
CA GLU A 748 -20.66 -5.47 74.43
C GLU A 748 -21.94 -6.02 75.09
N SER A 749 -21.93 -7.34 75.34
CA SER A 749 -22.45 -8.08 76.53
C SER A 749 -23.98 -8.26 76.72
N PRO A 750 -24.45 -9.28 77.50
CA PRO A 750 -24.23 -9.34 78.95
C PRO A 750 -23.83 -10.70 79.57
N ARG A 751 -23.40 -10.57 80.83
CA ARG A 751 -22.77 -11.50 81.80
C ARG A 751 -23.54 -12.77 82.21
N SER A 752 -22.76 -13.70 82.80
CA SER A 752 -22.91 -14.41 84.10
C SER A 752 -22.69 -15.94 83.93
N ILE A 753 -22.08 -16.75 84.81
CA ILE A 753 -21.83 -16.76 86.27
C ILE A 753 -20.55 -17.58 86.56
N ASN A 754 -19.79 -17.15 87.58
CA ASN A 754 -18.71 -17.89 88.23
C ASN A 754 -19.22 -19.11 89.02
N ARG A 755 -18.54 -20.27 88.94
CA ARG A 755 -18.38 -21.17 90.11
C ARG A 755 -17.13 -22.05 90.00
N SER A 756 -16.29 -21.88 91.00
CA SER A 756 -15.10 -22.66 91.38
C SER A 756 -15.44 -24.09 91.82
N SER A 757 -14.56 -25.08 91.57
CA SER A 757 -13.63 -25.61 92.60
C SER A 757 -12.92 -26.91 92.19
N LYS A 758 -11.62 -26.98 92.55
CA LYS A 758 -10.85 -28.09 93.13
C LYS A 758 -10.56 -29.39 92.35
N ASN A 759 -9.25 -29.53 92.09
CA ASN A 759 -8.32 -30.62 92.46
C ASN A 759 -8.71 -32.09 92.24
N GLY A 760 -7.80 -32.81 91.56
CA GLY A 760 -7.65 -34.26 91.67
C GLY A 760 -6.53 -34.79 90.78
N ALA A 761 -5.37 -35.09 91.38
CA ALA A 761 -4.23 -35.75 90.76
C ALA A 761 -4.50 -37.24 90.48
N ALA A 762 -3.91 -37.82 89.43
CA ALA A 762 -3.21 -39.11 89.48
C ALA A 762 -2.71 -39.57 88.08
N THR A 763 -1.46 -40.00 88.09
CA THR A 763 -0.67 -40.74 87.11
C THR A 763 -1.24 -42.11 86.73
N SER A 764 -1.10 -42.55 85.47
CA SER A 764 -0.16 -43.62 85.05
C SER A 764 -0.53 -44.36 83.74
N LYS A 765 0.50 -44.48 82.89
CA LYS A 765 0.96 -45.61 82.06
C LYS A 765 0.03 -46.46 81.15
N GLN A 766 0.52 -46.54 79.90
CA GLN A 766 0.78 -47.74 79.07
C GLN A 766 -0.36 -48.40 78.26
N ALA A 767 -0.25 -48.29 76.93
CA ALA A 767 0.28 -49.32 76.01
C ALA A 767 -0.58 -49.70 74.78
N LYS A 768 0.16 -49.82 73.68
CA LYS A 768 0.01 -50.74 72.52
C LYS A 768 -1.02 -50.44 71.42
N ARG A 769 -0.44 -50.08 70.26
CA ARG A 769 -0.86 -50.44 68.88
C ARG A 769 -1.33 -51.90 68.76
N PRO A 770 -2.14 -52.17 67.73
CA PRO A 770 -1.63 -53.06 66.68
C PRO A 770 -1.81 -52.54 65.24
N LYS A 771 -1.05 -53.20 64.36
CA LYS A 771 -0.86 -53.01 62.92
C LYS A 771 -2.01 -53.62 62.09
N LYS A 772 -2.22 -52.99 60.92
CA LYS A 772 -2.45 -53.53 59.54
C LYS A 772 -3.36 -54.74 59.34
N LYS A 773 -4.25 -54.62 58.35
CA LYS A 773 -4.25 -55.27 57.01
C LYS A 773 -5.52 -54.81 56.28
N ARG A 774 -5.58 -54.63 54.96
CA ARG A 774 -4.74 -55.16 53.88
C ARG A 774 -4.72 -54.17 52.72
#